data_AF-A0A947J552-F1
#
_entry.id   AF-A0A947J552-F1
#
_cell.length_a   1.000
_cell.length_b   1.000
_cell.length_c   1.000
_cell.angle_alpha   90.00
_cell.angle_beta   90.00
_cell.angle_gamma   90.00
#
_symmetry.space_group_name_H-M   'P 1'
#
loop_
_entity.id
_entity.type
_entity.pdbx_description
1 polymer ?
#
loop_
_entity_poly.entity_id
_entity_poly.type
_entity_poly.pdbx_seq_one_letter_code
_entity_poly.pdbx_strand_id
1 'polypeptide(L)'
;MHDALIDRVVRGVSFQAGGRDGSGAETIYILERKGALVFAGGGESERQRVEAILKTHDYPFTHERDATGTRIEFDKATISVVLNVGGLIHMVEPDGELIDLRMGDLCKNDAKADFVHEITRAVFDVGQAVGAYPKETTYETIWAEHKATILAHAGHVTSSVKTFREALARGLRGGHLFSNEEWILTPLARYAAKAGLPKEESLFNSLRCRVQEAMARAIRRLNQADSGGAGGLRTSKMRLIGQRNFGIELYEGDDDEMVLVGTMLDNNHLVKLELTLYLPDEQITRSKLDVIRAPFPVCREVESVADRLVGLRIERGVLSKIAARLGGQVGCSHIKELASNLVYFAASSLIQRKLGFDGTGSGYDNKSPEERFKLTKELLSDSCLAYSQTTALGLDERIGIRKVGDEHPSALPLGEYERSLGRLLRNRAGRWGEKPYFRYRKDDQIATITLAEFADRTFQIARHLLDMGVRRGDRLCVISENRVEMFMFELAVVSIGAVTVPVFAGYPAPQAAYVLDRARPRFVVVSGKHQLDKIERGKHPSIGKFFSMDFDADCEQWGAIDFATLLADGGVSTGRLRDVVDAVEPDDLCVIMYTSGTTGAPKGVCLSHRNLISQQKAMSVMWDVTDNDVYMNYLPWHHSFGGLFERFMTLYNGCELALDDSRGKDIDRLIENWRAYDPSVFFSVPRVHDLLVSRCREDPEVEKIVFGGRLRFVFSAGAALPAHVERAYRDHEIPVLEGWGLTETAPCVTATTKDSGWRSGYVGKPLPGVSIRIDSDQEILVKGPNLMSGYLDDEEATAHVLTEDGWFRTGDLGEYGEEGLRIFGRKDGSFKLTTGEKVHPLRIETTLVNESPYISQVVVLGSGKDYIGVLIYPDLGNLSAWAAERQIPPGDILTSPAARELYATELRRINPEIEIKYERVARAVLADHAPSLDNGELTPSGKLVRKIVVKDHRDKIDAL
;
A
#
# COMPACT_ATOMS: atom_id res chain seq x y z
N MET A 1 33.85 -7.04 -40.42
CA MET A 1 32.40 -7.29 -40.54
C MET A 1 31.66 -6.75 -39.32
N HIS A 2 32.10 -7.12 -38.11
CA HIS A 2 31.58 -6.64 -36.82
C HIS A 2 31.48 -5.11 -36.70
N ASP A 3 32.55 -4.36 -37.03
CA ASP A 3 32.55 -2.90 -36.83
C ASP A 3 31.73 -2.11 -37.86
N ALA A 4 31.63 -2.60 -39.09
CA ALA A 4 30.77 -1.99 -40.13
C ALA A 4 29.27 -2.26 -39.88
N LEU A 5 28.95 -3.28 -39.10
CA LEU A 5 27.59 -3.69 -38.74
C LEU A 5 27.01 -2.87 -37.59
N ILE A 6 27.85 -2.40 -36.67
CA ILE A 6 27.45 -1.60 -35.51
C ILE A 6 26.89 -0.23 -35.91
N ASP A 7 27.44 0.40 -36.96
CA ASP A 7 26.97 1.71 -37.43
C ASP A 7 25.61 1.66 -38.15
N ARG A 8 25.20 0.49 -38.65
CA ARG A 8 23.94 0.32 -39.39
C ARG A 8 22.80 -0.15 -38.50
N VAL A 9 22.45 0.67 -37.51
CA VAL A 9 21.20 0.63 -36.73
C VAL A 9 20.35 -0.67 -36.86
N VAL A 10 20.89 -1.74 -36.27
CA VAL A 10 20.36 -3.11 -36.31
C VAL A 10 19.27 -3.27 -35.24
N ARG A 11 18.18 -3.98 -35.55
CA ARG A 11 17.10 -4.36 -34.59
C ARG A 11 17.40 -5.65 -33.85
N GLY A 12 18.20 -6.56 -34.42
CA GLY A 12 18.65 -7.80 -33.77
C GLY A 12 19.60 -8.61 -34.66
N VAL A 13 20.44 -9.45 -34.04
CA VAL A 13 21.35 -10.40 -34.71
C VAL A 13 21.08 -11.79 -34.14
N SER A 14 20.99 -12.80 -35.01
CA SER A 14 20.80 -14.21 -34.62
C SER A 14 21.86 -15.08 -35.27
N PHE A 15 22.39 -16.06 -34.52
CA PHE A 15 23.39 -17.01 -34.97
C PHE A 15 22.79 -18.42 -35.01
N GLN A 16 22.92 -19.10 -36.14
CA GLN A 16 22.46 -20.47 -36.33
C GLN A 16 23.61 -21.30 -36.90
N ALA A 17 24.10 -22.28 -36.14
CA ALA A 17 25.12 -23.20 -36.64
C ALA A 17 24.48 -24.33 -37.46
N GLY A 18 25.00 -24.60 -38.66
CA GLY A 18 24.47 -25.64 -39.56
C GLY A 18 25.53 -26.67 -39.96
N GLY A 19 25.19 -27.96 -39.85
CA GLY A 19 25.98 -29.08 -40.40
C GLY A 19 26.08 -30.30 -39.46
N ARG A 20 25.88 -31.51 -40.00
CA ARG A 20 25.90 -32.79 -39.24
C ARG A 20 27.26 -33.08 -38.60
N ASP A 21 28.31 -32.41 -39.05
CA ASP A 21 29.71 -32.80 -38.96
C ASP A 21 30.63 -31.65 -38.49
N GLY A 22 30.06 -30.52 -38.06
CA GLY A 22 30.81 -29.45 -37.40
C GLY A 22 31.72 -28.62 -38.30
N SER A 23 31.56 -28.72 -39.63
CA SER A 23 32.38 -28.01 -40.63
C SER A 23 31.63 -26.90 -41.39
N GLY A 24 30.36 -26.63 -41.09
CA GLY A 24 29.57 -25.62 -41.79
C GLY A 24 29.69 -24.24 -41.13
N ALA A 25 30.01 -23.22 -41.93
CA ALA A 25 30.12 -21.82 -41.48
C ALA A 25 28.86 -21.36 -40.73
N GLU A 26 29.06 -20.64 -39.63
CA GLU A 26 28.00 -20.03 -38.82
C GLU A 26 27.09 -19.18 -39.71
N THR A 27 25.79 -19.47 -39.66
CA THR A 27 24.78 -18.71 -40.39
C THR A 27 24.34 -17.54 -39.54
N ILE A 28 24.52 -16.32 -40.04
CA ILE A 28 24.22 -15.10 -39.28
C ILE A 28 23.05 -14.39 -39.97
N TYR A 29 22.02 -14.08 -39.20
CA TYR A 29 20.87 -13.30 -39.65
C TYR A 29 20.89 -11.94 -38.97
N ILE A 30 20.74 -10.88 -39.77
CA ILE A 30 20.84 -9.50 -39.29
C ILE A 30 19.59 -8.75 -39.70
N LEU A 31 18.83 -8.26 -38.71
CA LEU A 31 17.58 -7.54 -38.97
C LEU A 31 17.83 -6.02 -38.87
N GLU A 32 17.57 -5.28 -39.93
CA GLU A 32 17.76 -3.82 -39.95
C GLU A 32 16.50 -3.03 -39.55
N ARG A 33 16.67 -1.79 -39.06
CA ARG A 33 15.58 -0.90 -38.60
C ARG A 33 14.46 -0.64 -39.60
N LYS A 34 14.72 -0.77 -40.90
CA LYS A 34 13.76 -0.51 -41.98
C LYS A 34 12.93 -1.73 -42.39
N GLY A 35 13.03 -2.85 -41.67
CA GLY A 35 12.37 -4.09 -42.07
C GLY A 35 13.08 -4.69 -43.27
N ALA A 36 14.36 -5.00 -43.13
CA ALA A 36 15.09 -5.83 -44.08
C ALA A 36 15.92 -6.83 -43.29
N LEU A 37 15.98 -8.08 -43.76
CA LEU A 37 16.82 -9.14 -43.22
C LEU A 37 18.02 -9.33 -44.12
N VAL A 38 19.21 -9.16 -43.58
CA VAL A 38 20.47 -9.46 -44.25
C VAL A 38 20.94 -10.82 -43.74
N PHE A 39 21.01 -11.78 -44.67
CA PHE A 39 21.72 -13.04 -44.47
C PHE A 39 23.21 -12.74 -44.62
N ALA A 40 24.00 -12.93 -43.56
CA ALA A 40 25.40 -12.51 -43.48
C ALA A 40 26.29 -13.65 -42.96
N GLY A 41 26.15 -14.85 -43.51
CA GLY A 41 26.93 -16.02 -43.12
C GLY A 41 26.15 -17.31 -43.33
N GLY A 42 26.82 -18.45 -43.31
CA GLY A 42 26.30 -19.74 -43.78
C GLY A 42 26.91 -20.06 -45.14
N GLY A 43 27.55 -21.21 -45.28
CA GLY A 43 28.23 -21.59 -46.52
C GLY A 43 27.30 -21.51 -47.75
N GLU A 44 27.89 -21.52 -48.96
CA GLU A 44 27.21 -21.35 -50.25
C GLU A 44 25.90 -22.16 -50.41
N SER A 45 25.84 -23.37 -49.83
CA SER A 45 24.64 -24.24 -49.84
C SER A 45 23.42 -23.64 -49.13
N GLU A 46 23.62 -22.97 -47.99
CA GLU A 46 22.54 -22.40 -47.17
C GLU A 46 21.96 -21.15 -47.83
N ARG A 47 22.83 -20.33 -48.42
CA ARG A 47 22.45 -19.19 -49.25
C ARG A 47 21.60 -19.63 -50.46
N GLN A 48 22.05 -20.65 -51.20
CA GLN A 48 21.32 -21.16 -52.37
C GLN A 48 19.93 -21.69 -52.00
N ARG A 49 19.78 -22.32 -50.83
CA ARG A 49 18.49 -22.78 -50.29
C ARG A 49 17.51 -21.62 -50.05
N VAL A 50 17.96 -20.59 -49.32
CA VAL A 50 17.13 -19.41 -49.01
C VAL A 50 16.74 -18.69 -50.31
N GLU A 51 17.67 -18.54 -51.24
CA GLU A 51 17.39 -17.95 -52.55
C GLU A 51 16.41 -18.78 -53.38
N ALA A 52 16.48 -20.10 -53.35
CA ALA A 52 15.54 -20.98 -54.06
C ALA A 52 14.10 -20.81 -53.52
N ILE A 53 13.94 -20.70 -52.19
CA ILE A 53 12.63 -20.44 -51.55
C ILE A 53 12.09 -19.08 -51.99
N LEU A 54 12.91 -18.03 -51.96
CA LEU A 54 12.48 -16.68 -52.34
C LEU A 54 12.12 -16.58 -53.83
N LYS A 55 12.89 -17.23 -54.71
CA LYS A 55 12.63 -17.30 -56.16
C LYS A 55 11.37 -18.10 -56.49
N THR A 56 11.10 -19.19 -55.77
CA THR A 56 9.91 -20.02 -56.00
C THR A 56 8.62 -19.23 -55.76
N HIS A 57 8.67 -18.23 -54.87
CA HIS A 57 7.51 -17.47 -54.42
C HIS A 57 7.54 -16.00 -54.89
N ASP A 58 8.38 -15.67 -55.88
CA ASP A 58 8.55 -14.33 -56.46
C ASP A 58 8.81 -13.21 -55.43
N TYR A 59 9.47 -13.53 -54.31
CA TYR A 59 9.81 -12.52 -53.31
C TYR A 59 11.05 -11.72 -53.74
N PRO A 60 11.00 -10.37 -53.70
CA PRO A 60 12.13 -9.54 -54.08
C PRO A 60 13.27 -9.67 -53.05
N PHE A 61 14.47 -9.94 -53.56
CA PHE A 61 15.71 -9.93 -52.77
C PHE A 61 16.86 -9.32 -53.58
N THR A 62 17.90 -8.84 -52.89
CA THR A 62 19.06 -8.20 -53.50
C THR A 62 20.36 -8.72 -52.88
N HIS A 63 21.45 -8.71 -53.64
CA HIS A 63 22.78 -8.98 -53.09
C HIS A 63 23.45 -7.68 -52.66
N GLU A 64 24.06 -7.65 -51.47
CA GLU A 64 24.88 -6.51 -51.08
C GLU A 64 26.18 -6.50 -51.89
N ARG A 65 26.59 -5.31 -52.37
CA ARG A 65 27.86 -5.15 -53.06
C ARG A 65 29.02 -5.45 -52.10
N ASP A 66 29.95 -6.27 -52.57
CA ASP A 66 31.20 -6.66 -51.89
C ASP A 66 31.02 -7.46 -50.58
N ALA A 67 29.86 -8.09 -50.35
CA ALA A 67 29.61 -9.02 -49.25
C ALA A 67 29.03 -10.35 -49.73
N THR A 68 29.30 -11.45 -49.01
CA THR A 68 28.74 -12.79 -49.29
C THR A 68 27.25 -12.94 -48.91
N GLY A 69 26.61 -11.85 -48.48
CA GLY A 69 25.26 -11.85 -47.93
C GLY A 69 24.13 -11.57 -48.91
N THR A 70 22.94 -12.07 -48.59
CA THR A 70 21.69 -11.84 -49.34
C THR A 70 20.72 -11.01 -48.50
N ARG A 71 20.26 -9.88 -49.02
CA ARG A 71 19.34 -8.95 -48.35
C ARG A 71 17.91 -9.13 -48.84
N ILE A 72 16.98 -9.25 -47.91
CA ILE A 72 15.57 -9.53 -48.12
C ILE A 72 14.76 -8.41 -47.48
N GLU A 73 13.88 -7.73 -48.22
CA GLU A 73 12.99 -6.70 -47.65
C GLU A 73 11.76 -7.34 -46.97
N PHE A 74 11.32 -6.77 -45.84
CA PHE A 74 10.43 -7.41 -44.86
C PHE A 74 9.08 -6.70 -44.75
N ASP A 75 8.02 -7.38 -45.21
CA ASP A 75 6.67 -7.32 -44.65
C ASP A 75 5.87 -8.62 -44.95
N LYS A 76 6.10 -9.28 -46.09
CA LYS A 76 5.38 -10.49 -46.53
C LYS A 76 6.17 -11.80 -46.49
N ALA A 77 7.49 -11.76 -46.69
CA ALA A 77 8.36 -12.95 -46.78
C ALA A 77 8.49 -13.76 -45.47
N THR A 78 8.20 -13.14 -44.32
CA THR A 78 8.29 -13.76 -42.99
C THR A 78 7.49 -15.06 -42.89
N ILE A 79 6.31 -15.13 -43.51
CA ILE A 79 5.37 -16.24 -43.33
C ILE A 79 5.77 -17.45 -44.17
N SER A 80 6.23 -17.24 -45.41
CA SER A 80 6.80 -18.33 -46.24
C SER A 80 8.14 -18.84 -45.71
N VAL A 81 8.98 -17.97 -45.12
CA VAL A 81 10.21 -18.40 -44.42
C VAL A 81 9.87 -19.18 -43.16
N VAL A 82 8.86 -18.77 -42.40
CA VAL A 82 8.37 -19.52 -41.22
C VAL A 82 7.83 -20.91 -41.59
N LEU A 83 7.14 -21.04 -42.72
CA LEU A 83 6.62 -22.33 -43.21
C LEU A 83 7.72 -23.26 -43.77
N ASN A 84 8.72 -22.72 -44.48
CA ASN A 84 9.77 -23.53 -45.11
C ASN A 84 11.03 -23.76 -44.24
N VAL A 85 11.33 -22.89 -43.29
CA VAL A 85 12.53 -23.00 -42.41
C VAL A 85 12.23 -23.77 -41.13
N GLY A 86 10.96 -24.10 -40.85
CA GLY A 86 10.57 -25.14 -39.89
C GLY A 86 11.31 -25.07 -38.56
N GLY A 87 11.02 -24.04 -37.76
CA GLY A 87 11.45 -24.02 -36.37
C GLY A 87 10.97 -25.29 -35.65
N LEU A 88 11.88 -25.94 -34.93
CA LEU A 88 11.62 -27.18 -34.21
C LEU A 88 10.47 -27.08 -33.22
N ILE A 89 9.73 -28.18 -33.10
CA ILE A 89 8.85 -28.44 -31.98
C ILE A 89 9.53 -29.49 -31.11
N HIS A 90 9.90 -29.10 -29.89
CA HIS A 90 10.47 -30.02 -28.91
C HIS A 90 9.33 -30.82 -28.25
N MET A 91 9.48 -32.14 -28.20
CA MET A 91 8.55 -33.03 -27.53
C MET A 91 9.32 -33.92 -26.56
N VAL A 92 8.72 -34.24 -25.42
CA VAL A 92 9.31 -35.17 -24.45
C VAL A 92 8.49 -36.45 -24.48
N GLU A 93 9.12 -37.57 -24.80
CA GLU A 93 8.45 -38.88 -24.78
C GLU A 93 8.16 -39.33 -23.33
N PRO A 94 7.23 -40.29 -23.14
CA PRO A 94 6.82 -40.73 -21.81
C PRO A 94 7.99 -41.20 -20.92
N ASP A 95 8.99 -41.84 -21.53
CA ASP A 95 10.23 -42.30 -20.92
C ASP A 95 11.22 -41.17 -20.56
N GLY A 96 10.97 -39.96 -21.06
CA GLY A 96 11.73 -38.76 -20.75
C GLY A 96 12.78 -38.39 -21.76
N GLU A 97 12.86 -39.05 -22.91
CA GLU A 97 13.71 -38.60 -23.99
C GLU A 97 13.14 -37.30 -24.62
N LEU A 98 13.99 -36.28 -24.74
CA LEU A 98 13.66 -35.07 -25.51
C LEU A 98 13.90 -35.37 -26.98
N ILE A 99 12.83 -35.37 -27.76
CA ILE A 99 12.86 -35.63 -29.19
C ILE A 99 12.49 -34.37 -29.96
N ASP A 100 13.26 -34.16 -31.01
CA ASP A 100 13.16 -33.05 -31.92
C ASP A 100 12.24 -33.40 -33.08
N LEU A 101 11.06 -32.78 -33.15
CA LEU A 101 10.17 -32.94 -34.29
C LEU A 101 10.52 -31.87 -35.34
N ARG A 102 11.19 -32.31 -36.41
CA ARG A 102 11.47 -31.46 -37.58
C ARG A 102 10.23 -31.42 -38.47
N MET A 103 9.92 -30.28 -39.07
CA MET A 103 8.80 -30.17 -40.00
C MET A 103 8.92 -31.15 -41.19
N GLY A 104 10.15 -31.43 -41.65
CA GLY A 104 10.40 -32.46 -42.67
C GLY A 104 10.07 -33.89 -42.22
N ASP A 105 10.27 -34.21 -40.93
CA ASP A 105 9.95 -35.52 -40.36
C ASP A 105 8.45 -35.63 -40.06
N LEU A 106 7.84 -34.55 -39.60
CA LEU A 106 6.38 -34.44 -39.43
C LEU A 106 5.64 -34.56 -40.76
N CYS A 107 6.14 -33.95 -41.83
CA CYS A 107 5.56 -34.05 -43.18
C CYS A 107 5.69 -35.44 -43.81
N LYS A 108 6.61 -36.28 -43.31
CA LYS A 108 6.80 -37.69 -43.71
C LYS A 108 6.02 -38.66 -42.83
N ASN A 109 5.46 -38.21 -41.71
CA ASN A 109 4.76 -39.05 -40.74
C ASN A 109 3.24 -38.87 -40.89
N ASP A 110 2.59 -39.83 -41.52
CA ASP A 110 1.14 -39.79 -41.78
C ASP A 110 0.30 -39.70 -40.50
N ALA A 111 0.80 -40.21 -39.36
CA ALA A 111 0.10 -40.12 -38.07
C ALA A 111 0.08 -38.70 -37.47
N LYS A 112 0.82 -37.75 -38.05
CA LYS A 112 0.87 -36.35 -37.62
C LYS A 112 0.30 -35.39 -38.67
N ALA A 113 -0.34 -35.91 -39.71
CA ALA A 113 -0.89 -35.13 -40.81
C ALA A 113 -1.87 -34.04 -40.35
N ASP A 114 -2.76 -34.35 -39.39
CA ASP A 114 -3.75 -33.39 -38.88
C ASP A 114 -3.10 -32.21 -38.14
N PHE A 115 -2.08 -32.48 -37.34
CA PHE A 115 -1.34 -31.46 -36.61
C PHE A 115 -0.53 -30.55 -37.55
N VAL A 116 0.11 -31.14 -38.55
CA VAL A 116 0.82 -30.38 -39.60
C VAL A 116 -0.16 -29.52 -40.38
N HIS A 117 -1.33 -30.06 -40.72
CA HIS A 117 -2.36 -29.34 -41.43
C HIS A 117 -2.90 -28.16 -40.61
N GLU A 118 -3.21 -28.36 -39.33
CA GLU A 118 -3.73 -27.32 -38.43
C GLU A 118 -2.78 -26.12 -38.32
N ILE A 119 -1.49 -26.37 -38.07
CA ILE A 119 -0.50 -25.30 -37.93
C ILE A 119 -0.29 -24.59 -39.27
N THR A 120 -0.09 -25.34 -40.34
CA THR A 120 0.24 -24.76 -41.65
C THR A 120 -0.95 -23.99 -42.23
N ARG A 121 -2.18 -24.42 -41.93
CA ARG A 121 -3.40 -23.71 -42.29
C ARG A 121 -3.53 -22.40 -41.53
N ALA A 122 -3.34 -22.41 -40.21
CA ALA A 122 -3.36 -21.19 -39.40
C ALA A 122 -2.32 -20.15 -39.87
N VAL A 123 -1.12 -20.62 -40.24
CA VAL A 123 -0.07 -19.74 -40.77
C VAL A 123 -0.43 -19.19 -42.16
N PHE A 124 -1.04 -20.00 -43.02
CA PHE A 124 -1.57 -19.53 -44.30
C PHE A 124 -2.68 -18.50 -44.13
N ASP A 125 -3.64 -18.74 -43.24
CA ASP A 125 -4.78 -17.84 -43.02
C ASP A 125 -4.31 -16.48 -42.48
N VAL A 126 -3.35 -16.48 -41.55
CA VAL A 126 -2.67 -15.23 -41.12
C VAL A 126 -1.92 -14.58 -42.28
N GLY A 127 -1.24 -15.36 -43.13
CA GLY A 127 -0.55 -14.88 -44.33
C GLY A 127 -1.48 -14.21 -45.34
N GLN A 128 -2.64 -14.82 -45.60
CA GLN A 128 -3.67 -14.28 -46.46
C GLN A 128 -4.21 -12.95 -45.90
N ALA A 129 -4.46 -12.89 -44.59
CA ALA A 129 -5.01 -11.72 -43.93
C ALA A 129 -4.05 -10.51 -43.91
N VAL A 130 -2.74 -10.75 -43.84
CA VAL A 130 -1.73 -9.68 -43.91
C VAL A 130 -1.28 -9.38 -45.35
N GLY A 131 -1.90 -10.02 -46.35
CA GLY A 131 -1.61 -9.79 -47.77
C GLY A 131 -0.26 -10.33 -48.24
N ALA A 132 0.25 -11.37 -47.56
CA ALA A 132 1.47 -12.08 -47.92
C ALA A 132 1.30 -12.94 -49.19
N TYR A 133 0.10 -13.41 -49.46
CA TYR A 133 -0.26 -14.13 -50.68
C TYR A 133 -1.23 -13.31 -51.55
N PRO A 134 -1.20 -13.46 -52.88
CA PRO A 134 -2.25 -12.94 -53.75
C PRO A 134 -3.65 -13.39 -53.31
N LYS A 135 -4.68 -12.57 -53.57
CA LYS A 135 -6.05 -12.84 -53.10
C LYS A 135 -6.64 -14.14 -53.65
N GLU A 136 -6.19 -14.55 -54.84
CA GLU A 136 -6.70 -15.72 -55.57
C GLU A 136 -6.02 -17.03 -55.13
N THR A 137 -4.99 -16.93 -54.29
CA THR A 137 -4.15 -18.06 -53.90
C THR A 137 -4.87 -18.94 -52.87
N THR A 138 -4.85 -20.26 -53.08
CA THR A 138 -5.42 -21.23 -52.14
C THR A 138 -4.35 -21.87 -51.28
N TYR A 139 -4.75 -22.30 -50.07
CA TYR A 139 -3.89 -23.03 -49.15
C TYR A 139 -3.29 -24.27 -49.83
N GLU A 140 -4.10 -25.01 -50.59
CA GLU A 140 -3.70 -26.28 -51.21
C GLU A 140 -2.58 -26.08 -52.23
N THR A 141 -2.61 -24.96 -52.96
CA THR A 141 -1.60 -24.62 -53.96
C THR A 141 -0.28 -24.22 -53.28
N ILE A 142 -0.34 -23.33 -52.29
CA ILE A 142 0.85 -22.86 -51.56
C ILE A 142 1.46 -23.97 -50.70
N TRP A 143 0.63 -24.78 -50.08
CA TRP A 143 1.09 -25.86 -49.23
C TRP A 143 1.73 -26.98 -50.04
N ALA A 144 1.24 -27.29 -51.25
CA ALA A 144 1.88 -28.27 -52.13
C ALA A 144 3.32 -27.85 -52.50
N GLU A 145 3.52 -26.57 -52.85
CA GLU A 145 4.84 -26.01 -53.18
C GLU A 145 5.76 -25.97 -51.96
N HIS A 146 5.28 -25.47 -50.81
CA HIS A 146 6.04 -25.47 -49.56
C HIS A 146 6.43 -26.89 -49.12
N LYS A 147 5.50 -27.85 -49.16
CA LYS A 147 5.75 -29.23 -48.78
C LYS A 147 6.80 -29.88 -49.70
N ALA A 148 6.77 -29.61 -51.00
CA ALA A 148 7.79 -30.10 -51.94
C ALA A 148 9.19 -29.55 -51.58
N THR A 149 9.29 -28.26 -51.27
CA THR A 149 10.56 -27.62 -50.87
C THR A 149 11.07 -28.12 -49.51
N ILE A 150 10.19 -28.28 -48.52
CA ILE A 150 10.52 -28.87 -47.20
C ILE A 150 11.07 -30.29 -47.36
N LEU A 151 10.44 -31.11 -48.21
CA LEU A 151 10.86 -32.49 -48.44
C LEU A 151 12.17 -32.59 -49.23
N ALA A 152 12.42 -31.67 -50.18
CA ALA A 152 13.67 -31.59 -50.94
C ALA A 152 14.88 -31.24 -50.04
N HIS A 153 14.65 -30.63 -48.88
CA HIS A 153 15.70 -30.19 -47.95
C HIS A 153 15.54 -30.77 -46.52
N ALA A 154 14.83 -31.91 -46.40
CA ALA A 154 14.43 -32.49 -45.12
C ALA A 154 15.60 -32.78 -44.14
N GLY A 155 16.84 -32.91 -44.62
CA GLY A 155 18.03 -33.18 -43.80
C GLY A 155 18.69 -31.96 -43.15
N HIS A 156 18.35 -30.74 -43.57
CA HIS A 156 19.09 -29.51 -43.26
C HIS A 156 18.44 -28.62 -42.17
N VAL A 157 17.52 -29.17 -41.39
CA VAL A 157 16.91 -28.47 -40.24
C VAL A 157 17.54 -29.03 -38.96
N THR A 158 18.56 -28.35 -38.43
CA THR A 158 19.16 -28.66 -37.13
C THR A 158 18.57 -27.79 -36.03
N SER A 159 18.08 -28.43 -34.97
CA SER A 159 17.92 -27.85 -33.64
C SER A 159 19.24 -27.69 -32.94
N SER A 160 19.20 -26.77 -31.99
CA SER A 160 20.14 -26.55 -30.90
C SER A 160 20.40 -27.76 -29.97
N VAL A 161 20.02 -29.00 -30.31
CA VAL A 161 20.26 -30.16 -29.44
C VAL A 161 21.68 -30.70 -29.55
N LYS A 162 22.35 -30.58 -30.70
CA LYS A 162 23.79 -30.91 -30.77
C LYS A 162 24.58 -29.97 -29.83
N THR A 163 24.22 -28.69 -29.83
CA THR A 163 24.74 -27.68 -28.90
C THR A 163 24.28 -27.91 -27.46
N PHE A 164 23.09 -28.45 -27.19
CA PHE A 164 22.64 -28.78 -25.83
C PHE A 164 23.34 -30.02 -25.26
N ARG A 165 23.54 -31.10 -26.04
CA ARG A 165 24.34 -32.26 -25.62
C ARG A 165 25.81 -31.91 -25.44
N GLU A 166 26.37 -31.09 -26.32
CA GLU A 166 27.76 -30.60 -26.20
C GLU A 166 27.90 -29.61 -25.02
N ALA A 167 26.89 -28.77 -24.74
CA ALA A 167 26.86 -27.91 -23.56
C ALA A 167 26.70 -28.72 -22.26
N LEU A 168 25.85 -29.75 -22.24
CA LEU A 168 25.72 -30.70 -21.12
C LEU A 168 27.03 -31.47 -20.88
N ALA A 169 27.66 -31.99 -21.94
CA ALA A 169 28.95 -32.67 -21.86
C ALA A 169 30.10 -31.76 -21.41
N ARG A 170 29.96 -30.44 -21.58
CA ARG A 170 30.90 -29.40 -21.11
C ARG A 170 30.47 -28.73 -19.80
N GLY A 171 29.52 -29.29 -19.07
CA GLY A 171 29.11 -28.80 -17.74
C GLY A 171 28.36 -27.47 -17.76
N LEU A 172 27.59 -27.20 -18.82
CA LEU A 172 26.73 -26.03 -19.02
C LEU A 172 27.40 -24.66 -18.84
N ARG A 173 28.70 -24.52 -19.16
CA ARG A 173 29.32 -23.19 -19.29
C ARG A 173 29.12 -22.64 -20.71
N GLY A 174 28.27 -21.61 -20.84
CA GLY A 174 28.28 -20.66 -21.97
C GLY A 174 27.28 -20.85 -23.11
N GLY A 175 26.17 -21.58 -22.94
CA GLY A 175 25.15 -21.73 -24.00
C GLY A 175 23.77 -21.18 -23.62
N HIS A 176 23.35 -20.06 -24.21
CA HIS A 176 21.95 -19.61 -24.12
C HIS A 176 21.08 -20.35 -25.15
N LEU A 177 19.97 -20.95 -24.68
CA LEU A 177 18.97 -21.58 -25.53
C LEU A 177 17.72 -20.70 -25.62
N PHE A 178 17.60 -19.92 -26.70
CA PHE A 178 16.34 -19.32 -27.14
C PHE A 178 16.41 -19.10 -28.65
N SER A 179 15.49 -19.66 -29.43
CA SER A 179 15.36 -19.20 -30.83
C SER A 179 13.96 -19.30 -31.46
N ASN A 180 13.11 -20.28 -31.16
CA ASN A 180 11.90 -20.46 -31.99
C ASN A 180 10.61 -19.82 -31.44
N GLU A 181 10.39 -19.75 -30.12
CA GLU A 181 9.16 -19.18 -29.54
C GLU A 181 9.03 -17.67 -29.74
N GLU A 182 10.13 -16.94 -29.59
CA GLU A 182 10.16 -15.48 -29.72
C GLU A 182 10.22 -15.02 -31.19
N TRP A 183 10.85 -15.80 -32.07
CA TRP A 183 11.00 -15.44 -33.49
C TRP A 183 9.84 -15.86 -34.37
N ILE A 184 9.11 -16.93 -34.01
CA ILE A 184 8.09 -17.52 -34.88
C ILE A 184 6.70 -17.38 -34.27
N LEU A 185 6.48 -17.95 -33.08
CA LEU A 185 5.14 -18.05 -32.50
C LEU A 185 4.63 -16.70 -32.00
N THR A 186 5.50 -15.87 -31.42
CA THR A 186 5.12 -14.55 -30.88
C THR A 186 4.72 -13.55 -31.98
N PRO A 187 5.46 -13.42 -33.10
CA PRO A 187 4.99 -12.60 -34.23
C PRO A 187 3.70 -13.13 -34.86
N LEU A 188 3.56 -14.44 -35.05
CA LEU A 188 2.34 -15.04 -35.64
C LEU A 188 1.09 -14.78 -34.78
N ALA A 189 1.17 -14.95 -33.46
CA ALA A 189 0.07 -14.65 -32.54
C ALA A 189 -0.35 -13.18 -32.64
N ARG A 190 0.62 -12.26 -32.76
CA ARG A 190 0.35 -10.82 -32.92
C ARG A 190 -0.27 -10.48 -34.27
N TYR A 191 0.18 -11.11 -35.35
CA TYR A 191 -0.43 -10.90 -36.66
C TYR A 191 -1.86 -11.45 -36.71
N ALA A 192 -2.10 -12.61 -36.09
CA ALA A 192 -3.45 -13.16 -35.93
C ALA A 192 -4.36 -12.20 -35.12
N ALA A 193 -3.87 -11.66 -33.99
CA ALA A 193 -4.60 -10.67 -33.19
C ALA A 193 -4.98 -9.43 -34.01
N LYS A 194 -4.01 -8.87 -34.75
CA LYS A 194 -4.23 -7.69 -35.62
C LYS A 194 -5.17 -7.97 -36.79
N ALA A 195 -5.15 -9.19 -37.31
CA ALA A 195 -6.02 -9.62 -38.39
C ALA A 195 -7.44 -9.99 -37.91
N GLY A 196 -7.72 -9.99 -36.61
CA GLY A 196 -9.01 -10.42 -36.06
C GLY A 196 -9.24 -11.93 -36.17
N LEU A 197 -8.16 -12.72 -36.06
CA LEU A 197 -8.14 -14.17 -36.15
C LEU A 197 -7.87 -14.79 -34.75
N PRO A 198 -8.87 -14.77 -33.84
CA PRO A 198 -8.67 -15.14 -32.43
C PRO A 198 -8.41 -16.64 -32.24
N LYS A 199 -8.83 -17.49 -33.18
CA LYS A 199 -8.61 -18.94 -33.13
C LYS A 199 -7.14 -19.27 -33.39
N GLU A 200 -6.55 -18.61 -34.38
CA GLU A 200 -5.15 -18.73 -34.77
C GLU A 200 -4.25 -18.08 -33.71
N GLU A 201 -4.63 -16.93 -33.15
CA GLU A 201 -3.94 -16.31 -32.03
C GLU A 201 -3.89 -17.24 -30.80
N SER A 202 -5.02 -17.85 -30.44
CA SER A 202 -5.10 -18.79 -29.33
C SER A 202 -4.25 -20.04 -29.58
N LEU A 203 -4.26 -20.57 -30.81
CA LEU A 203 -3.43 -21.70 -31.22
C LEU A 203 -1.94 -21.40 -31.04
N PHE A 204 -1.44 -20.27 -31.55
CA PHE A 204 -0.02 -19.92 -31.44
C PHE A 204 0.41 -19.62 -30.00
N ASN A 205 -0.43 -18.97 -29.20
CA ASN A 205 -0.17 -18.75 -27.78
C ASN A 205 -0.15 -20.07 -26.99
N SER A 206 -1.05 -21.01 -27.31
CA SER A 206 -1.09 -22.33 -26.68
C SER A 206 0.14 -23.16 -27.02
N LEU A 207 0.57 -23.17 -28.28
CA LEU A 207 1.80 -23.85 -28.70
C LEU A 207 3.02 -23.30 -27.97
N ARG A 208 3.11 -21.97 -27.81
CA ARG A 208 4.19 -21.32 -27.05
C ARG A 208 4.23 -21.81 -25.60
N CYS A 209 3.10 -21.79 -24.88
CA CYS A 209 3.07 -22.25 -23.49
C CYS A 209 3.46 -23.73 -23.35
N ARG A 210 3.03 -24.60 -24.28
CA ARG A 210 3.36 -26.03 -24.24
C ARG A 210 4.85 -26.31 -24.43
N VAL A 211 5.55 -25.54 -25.25
CA VAL A 211 7.01 -25.68 -25.45
C VAL A 211 7.76 -25.27 -24.18
N GLN A 212 7.38 -24.15 -23.56
CA GLN A 212 7.94 -23.69 -22.28
C GLN A 212 7.75 -24.72 -21.17
N GLU A 213 6.56 -25.30 -21.05
CA GLU A 213 6.29 -26.33 -20.07
C GLU A 213 7.08 -27.62 -20.30
N ALA A 214 7.23 -28.04 -21.57
CA ALA A 214 7.99 -29.24 -21.92
C ALA A 214 9.48 -29.07 -21.59
N MET A 215 10.05 -27.90 -21.86
CA MET A 215 11.43 -27.56 -21.47
C MET A 215 11.59 -27.56 -19.95
N ALA A 216 10.65 -26.96 -19.21
CA ALA A 216 10.65 -26.98 -17.75
C ALA A 216 10.53 -28.41 -17.17
N ARG A 217 9.83 -29.33 -17.85
CA ARG A 217 9.75 -30.74 -17.45
C ARG A 217 11.05 -31.50 -17.72
N ALA A 218 11.71 -31.26 -18.86
CA ALA A 218 13.00 -31.85 -19.19
C ALA A 218 14.11 -31.42 -18.20
N ILE A 219 14.15 -30.13 -17.85
CA ILE A 219 15.06 -29.59 -16.84
C ILE A 219 14.81 -30.23 -15.47
N ARG A 220 13.53 -30.40 -15.08
CA ARG A 220 13.16 -31.04 -13.81
C ARG A 220 13.56 -32.51 -13.75
N ARG A 221 13.48 -33.27 -14.85
CA ARG A 221 13.90 -34.68 -14.88
C ARG A 221 15.42 -34.85 -14.85
N LEU A 222 16.18 -33.98 -15.53
CA LEU A 222 17.65 -33.92 -15.42
C LEU A 222 18.09 -33.71 -13.96
N ASN A 223 17.44 -32.78 -13.26
CA ASN A 223 17.68 -32.53 -11.84
C ASN A 223 17.25 -33.70 -10.93
N GLN A 224 16.38 -34.60 -11.40
CA GLN A 224 15.95 -35.80 -10.66
C GLN A 224 16.91 -36.99 -10.87
N ALA A 225 17.57 -37.10 -12.03
CA ALA A 225 18.58 -38.13 -12.28
C ALA A 225 19.81 -37.98 -11.36
N ASP A 226 20.09 -36.77 -10.88
CA ASP A 226 21.15 -36.42 -9.92
C ASP A 226 20.76 -36.67 -8.44
N SER A 227 19.77 -37.52 -8.15
CA SER A 227 19.31 -37.77 -6.76
C SER A 227 19.48 -39.22 -6.24
N GLY A 228 20.22 -40.07 -6.95
CA GLY A 228 20.45 -41.49 -6.63
C GLY A 228 21.90 -41.96 -6.44
N GLY A 229 22.73 -41.39 -5.55
CA GLY A 229 24.06 -41.94 -5.25
C GLY A 229 23.99 -43.31 -4.51
N ALA A 230 24.74 -44.37 -4.82
CA ALA A 230 26.04 -44.50 -5.49
C ALA A 230 25.93 -44.81 -7.00
N GLY A 231 26.52 -43.91 -7.80
CA GLY A 231 26.16 -43.67 -9.19
C GLY A 231 25.26 -42.44 -9.31
N GLY A 232 25.84 -41.24 -9.17
CA GLY A 232 25.16 -39.96 -9.44
C GLY A 232 24.34 -39.38 -8.28
N LEU A 233 24.95 -38.39 -7.60
CA LEU A 233 24.43 -37.34 -6.68
C LEU A 233 23.24 -37.66 -5.73
N ARG A 234 23.25 -37.12 -4.50
CA ARG A 234 22.14 -37.18 -3.54
C ARG A 234 21.76 -35.78 -3.09
N THR A 235 20.50 -35.44 -3.35
CA THR A 235 19.77 -34.23 -2.95
C THR A 235 19.37 -34.23 -1.48
N SER A 236 19.44 -33.08 -0.81
CA SER A 236 18.54 -32.70 0.28
C SER A 236 17.38 -31.85 -0.28
N LYS A 237 16.17 -32.09 0.25
CA LYS A 237 14.88 -31.59 -0.24
C LYS A 237 14.74 -30.07 -0.06
N MET A 238 14.38 -29.35 -1.12
CA MET A 238 13.73 -28.04 -1.02
C MET A 238 12.48 -27.97 -1.93
N ARG A 239 11.44 -27.40 -1.34
CA ARG A 239 10.09 -27.20 -1.88
C ARG A 239 10.07 -25.89 -2.67
N LEU A 240 9.55 -25.91 -3.89
CA LEU A 240 9.38 -24.74 -4.74
C LEU A 240 8.28 -23.82 -4.15
N ILE A 241 8.65 -22.61 -3.73
CA ILE A 241 7.73 -21.57 -3.25
C ILE A 241 7.98 -20.33 -4.13
N GLY A 242 7.47 -20.33 -5.36
CA GLY A 242 7.55 -19.20 -6.29
C GLY A 242 8.77 -19.22 -7.23
N GLN A 243 8.50 -18.96 -8.51
CA GLN A 243 9.49 -18.87 -9.60
C GLN A 243 9.87 -17.39 -9.76
N ARG A 244 11.16 -17.02 -9.67
CA ARG A 244 11.64 -15.69 -10.14
C ARG A 244 12.95 -15.86 -10.92
N ASN A 245 12.95 -15.35 -12.15
CA ASN A 245 13.95 -15.57 -13.21
C ASN A 245 15.16 -14.61 -13.08
N PHE A 246 16.30 -15.09 -12.58
CA PHE A 246 17.57 -14.35 -12.58
C PHE A 246 18.75 -15.26 -12.99
N GLY A 247 19.68 -14.76 -13.79
CA GLY A 247 20.97 -15.39 -14.10
C GLY A 247 22.12 -14.40 -13.98
N ILE A 248 23.23 -14.77 -13.32
CA ILE A 248 24.45 -13.95 -13.17
C ILE A 248 25.64 -14.77 -13.62
N GLU A 249 26.45 -14.21 -14.51
CA GLU A 249 27.60 -14.85 -15.14
C GLU A 249 28.84 -13.95 -14.98
N LEU A 250 30.01 -14.56 -14.79
CA LEU A 250 31.30 -13.88 -14.61
C LEU A 250 32.26 -14.35 -15.70
N TYR A 251 32.92 -13.39 -16.36
CA TYR A 251 33.86 -13.61 -17.44
C TYR A 251 35.19 -12.94 -17.09
N GLU A 252 36.31 -13.63 -17.30
CA GLU A 252 37.64 -13.02 -17.26
C GLU A 252 37.96 -12.46 -18.65
N GLY A 253 38.34 -11.18 -18.72
CA GLY A 253 38.83 -10.50 -19.92
C GLY A 253 40.36 -10.46 -19.97
N ASP A 254 40.90 -9.93 -21.07
CA ASP A 254 42.34 -9.67 -21.20
C ASP A 254 42.72 -8.37 -20.44
N ASP A 255 43.96 -8.27 -19.94
CA ASP A 255 44.50 -7.11 -19.19
C ASP A 255 43.79 -6.73 -17.86
N ASP A 256 43.71 -7.66 -16.90
CA ASP A 256 43.13 -7.45 -15.54
C ASP A 256 41.66 -7.00 -15.55
N GLU A 257 40.91 -7.32 -16.61
CA GLU A 257 39.49 -7.01 -16.77
C GLU A 257 38.61 -8.20 -16.33
N MET A 258 37.50 -7.92 -15.63
CA MET A 258 36.46 -8.89 -15.31
C MET A 258 35.09 -8.36 -15.72
N VAL A 259 34.32 -9.14 -16.47
CA VAL A 259 32.99 -8.76 -16.94
C VAL A 259 31.94 -9.58 -16.22
N LEU A 260 31.06 -8.92 -15.47
CA LEU A 260 29.89 -9.49 -14.83
C LEU A 260 28.64 -9.21 -15.66
N VAL A 261 27.89 -10.24 -15.99
CA VAL A 261 26.65 -10.15 -16.78
C VAL A 261 25.48 -10.66 -15.95
N GLY A 262 24.48 -9.81 -15.71
CA GLY A 262 23.21 -10.18 -15.08
C GLY A 262 22.07 -10.16 -16.10
N THR A 263 21.22 -11.18 -16.10
CA THR A 263 20.03 -11.26 -16.96
C THR A 263 18.76 -11.50 -16.15
N MET A 264 17.68 -10.84 -16.59
CA MET A 264 16.37 -10.90 -15.95
C MET A 264 15.26 -10.97 -17.01
N LEU A 265 14.32 -11.89 -16.82
CA LEU A 265 13.17 -12.08 -17.70
C LEU A 265 11.87 -11.84 -16.92
N ASP A 266 11.13 -10.78 -17.28
CA ASP A 266 9.77 -10.51 -16.82
C ASP A 266 8.76 -10.87 -17.94
N ASN A 267 7.47 -10.97 -17.59
CA ASN A 267 6.37 -11.45 -18.44
C ASN A 267 6.29 -10.83 -19.85
N ASN A 268 6.96 -9.70 -20.10
CA ASN A 268 7.04 -9.03 -21.41
C ASN A 268 8.43 -8.48 -21.80
N HIS A 269 9.49 -8.71 -21.01
CA HIS A 269 10.79 -8.03 -21.21
C HIS A 269 11.99 -8.91 -20.82
N LEU A 270 13.05 -8.91 -21.64
CA LEU A 270 14.37 -9.44 -21.31
C LEU A 270 15.34 -8.27 -21.06
N VAL A 271 15.91 -8.19 -19.87
CA VAL A 271 16.86 -7.13 -19.48
C VAL A 271 18.22 -7.77 -19.23
N LYS A 272 19.25 -7.33 -19.97
CA LYS A 272 20.66 -7.72 -19.79
C LYS A 272 21.44 -6.53 -19.24
N LEU A 273 22.12 -6.72 -18.12
CA LEU A 273 22.99 -5.73 -17.49
C LEU A 273 24.42 -6.27 -17.48
N GLU A 274 25.34 -5.58 -18.12
CA GLU A 274 26.76 -5.96 -18.21
C GLU A 274 27.62 -4.93 -17.49
N LEU A 275 28.49 -5.40 -16.59
CA LEU A 275 29.37 -4.59 -15.76
C LEU A 275 30.80 -5.04 -16.02
N THR A 276 31.67 -4.11 -16.36
CA THR A 276 33.07 -4.41 -16.67
C THR A 276 33.97 -3.76 -15.62
N LEU A 277 34.75 -4.59 -14.93
CA LEU A 277 35.64 -4.23 -13.82
C LEU A 277 37.08 -4.25 -14.33
N TYR A 278 37.84 -3.17 -14.16
CA TYR A 278 39.27 -3.15 -14.50
C TYR A 278 40.08 -3.10 -13.20
N LEU A 279 40.95 -4.08 -12.99
CA LEU A 279 41.64 -4.32 -11.73
C LEU A 279 43.12 -3.85 -11.63
N PRO A 280 43.55 -2.68 -12.15
CA PRO A 280 44.80 -2.08 -11.70
C PRO A 280 44.67 -1.33 -10.36
N ASP A 281 43.46 -0.82 -10.04
CA ASP A 281 43.20 0.09 -8.89
C ASP A 281 41.81 -0.10 -8.24
N GLU A 282 41.20 -1.30 -8.34
CA GLU A 282 39.88 -1.62 -7.74
C GLU A 282 38.73 -0.69 -8.19
N GLN A 283 38.69 -0.28 -9.47
CA GLN A 283 37.71 0.68 -10.00
C GLN A 283 36.77 0.09 -11.06
N ILE A 284 35.47 0.43 -10.99
CA ILE A 284 34.49 0.18 -12.06
C ILE A 284 34.65 1.27 -13.11
N THR A 285 35.43 1.01 -14.15
CA THR A 285 35.72 2.01 -15.18
C THR A 285 34.64 2.06 -16.26
N ARG A 286 33.87 0.97 -16.47
CA ARG A 286 32.85 0.91 -17.52
C ARG A 286 31.67 0.01 -17.12
N SER A 287 30.45 0.50 -17.31
CA SER A 287 29.23 -0.30 -17.19
C SER A 287 28.37 -0.09 -18.44
N LYS A 288 27.67 -1.15 -18.88
CA LYS A 288 26.80 -1.09 -20.05
C LYS A 288 25.51 -1.86 -19.76
N LEU A 289 24.41 -1.13 -19.65
CA LEU A 289 23.07 -1.75 -19.63
C LEU A 289 22.60 -1.92 -21.08
N ASP A 290 22.53 -3.16 -21.56
CA ASP A 290 21.92 -3.48 -22.85
C ASP A 290 20.47 -3.95 -22.62
N VAL A 291 19.52 -3.01 -22.75
CA VAL A 291 18.09 -3.36 -22.74
C VAL A 291 17.71 -3.95 -24.08
N ILE A 292 17.50 -5.27 -24.16
CA ILE A 292 17.00 -5.94 -25.36
C ILE A 292 15.49 -5.62 -25.49
N ARG A 293 15.16 -4.61 -26.30
CA ARG A 293 13.78 -4.05 -26.43
C ARG A 293 12.81 -5.03 -27.13
N ALA A 294 11.68 -5.33 -26.48
CA ALA A 294 10.42 -5.72 -27.14
C ALA A 294 9.53 -4.47 -27.37
N PRO A 295 8.57 -4.46 -28.31
CA PRO A 295 8.19 -3.25 -29.03
C PRO A 295 7.09 -2.42 -28.34
N PHE A 296 7.45 -1.55 -27.39
CA PHE A 296 6.76 -0.30 -27.02
C PHE A 296 7.78 0.68 -26.37
N PRO A 297 7.52 2.00 -26.31
CA PRO A 297 8.56 2.98 -26.00
C PRO A 297 9.06 2.83 -24.56
N VAL A 298 10.36 2.56 -24.40
CA VAL A 298 11.05 2.70 -23.12
C VAL A 298 11.21 4.19 -22.84
N CYS A 299 10.82 4.65 -21.65
CA CYS A 299 11.01 6.03 -21.19
C CYS A 299 12.50 6.41 -21.29
N ARG A 300 12.79 7.63 -21.79
CA ARG A 300 14.14 8.25 -21.85
C ARG A 300 14.92 8.22 -20.52
N GLU A 301 14.26 7.95 -19.40
CA GLU A 301 14.85 7.88 -18.06
C GLU A 301 15.66 6.60 -17.81
N VAL A 302 15.36 5.47 -18.45
CA VAL A 302 16.09 4.20 -18.26
C VAL A 302 17.47 4.26 -18.94
N GLU A 303 17.55 4.82 -20.15
CA GLU A 303 18.83 5.08 -20.85
C GLU A 303 19.69 6.08 -20.06
N SER A 304 19.05 7.06 -19.41
CA SER A 304 19.73 8.04 -18.57
C SER A 304 20.33 7.47 -17.28
N VAL A 305 19.89 6.30 -16.80
CA VAL A 305 20.49 5.61 -15.64
C VAL A 305 21.77 4.88 -16.05
N ALA A 306 21.78 4.25 -17.23
CA ALA A 306 22.93 3.52 -17.76
C ALA A 306 24.11 4.46 -18.06
N ASP A 307 23.85 5.60 -18.70
CA ASP A 307 24.88 6.61 -19.00
C ASP A 307 25.47 7.25 -17.73
N ARG A 308 24.76 7.21 -16.60
CA ARG A 308 25.21 7.78 -15.31
C ARG A 308 25.99 6.80 -14.43
N LEU A 309 26.09 5.53 -14.82
CA LEU A 309 26.95 4.53 -14.18
C LEU A 309 28.37 4.50 -14.79
N VAL A 310 28.59 5.19 -15.92
CA VAL A 310 29.90 5.32 -16.56
C VAL A 310 30.68 6.48 -15.91
N GLY A 311 31.89 6.19 -15.39
CA GLY A 311 32.83 7.21 -14.87
C GLY A 311 32.77 7.52 -13.38
N LEU A 312 32.20 6.63 -12.54
CA LEU A 312 32.09 6.87 -11.10
C LEU A 312 33.41 6.61 -10.35
N ARG A 313 34.10 7.69 -9.96
CA ARG A 313 34.85 7.68 -8.70
C ARG A 313 33.84 7.66 -7.55
N ILE A 314 33.97 6.68 -6.65
CA ILE A 314 33.08 6.52 -5.50
C ILE A 314 33.31 7.68 -4.52
N GLU A 315 32.59 8.78 -4.69
CA GLU A 315 32.41 9.81 -3.66
C GLU A 315 31.02 9.74 -3.02
N ARG A 316 30.99 10.00 -1.71
CA ARG A 316 29.79 10.02 -0.87
C ARG A 316 28.64 10.81 -1.52
N GLY A 317 27.49 10.15 -1.69
CA GLY A 317 26.20 10.82 -1.93
C GLY A 317 25.68 10.81 -3.37
N VAL A 318 26.25 10.02 -4.29
CA VAL A 318 25.72 9.91 -5.67
C VAL A 318 24.51 8.97 -5.75
N LEU A 319 24.45 7.89 -4.96
CA LEU A 319 23.29 6.96 -4.94
C LEU A 319 22.01 7.60 -4.38
N SER A 320 22.14 8.48 -3.39
CA SER A 320 21.02 9.30 -2.89
C SER A 320 20.54 10.34 -3.90
N LYS A 321 21.43 10.85 -4.77
CA LYS A 321 21.07 11.73 -5.89
C LYS A 321 20.40 10.99 -7.05
N ILE A 322 20.67 9.69 -7.23
CA ILE A 322 19.99 8.83 -8.21
C ILE A 322 18.59 8.46 -7.70
N ALA A 323 18.46 8.08 -6.42
CA ALA A 323 17.16 7.80 -5.79
C ALA A 323 16.22 9.02 -5.78
N ALA A 324 16.76 10.23 -5.60
CA ALA A 324 15.99 11.48 -5.64
C ALA A 324 15.62 11.96 -7.05
N ARG A 325 16.26 11.46 -8.11
CA ARG A 325 15.99 11.86 -9.51
C ARG A 325 15.17 10.85 -10.31
N LEU A 326 15.03 9.60 -9.83
CA LEU A 326 14.19 8.57 -10.44
C LEU A 326 12.74 8.64 -9.94
N GLY A 327 12.15 9.84 -10.01
CA GLY A 327 10.80 10.15 -9.54
C GLY A 327 9.85 8.97 -9.70
N GLY A 328 9.25 8.55 -8.58
CA GLY A 328 8.57 7.27 -8.48
C GLY A 328 7.49 7.07 -9.53
N GLN A 329 7.80 6.32 -10.60
CA GLN A 329 6.86 5.61 -11.45
C GLN A 329 7.57 4.67 -12.47
N VAL A 330 8.25 3.63 -11.99
CA VAL A 330 8.54 2.39 -12.76
C VAL A 330 8.71 1.23 -11.75
N GLY A 331 8.19 0.03 -12.05
CA GLY A 331 8.45 -1.20 -11.30
C GLY A 331 9.93 -1.58 -11.35
N CYS A 332 10.73 -0.98 -10.47
CA CYS A 332 12.20 -1.08 -10.42
C CYS A 332 12.72 -2.08 -9.38
N SER A 333 11.87 -2.89 -8.73
CA SER A 333 12.32 -3.86 -7.72
C SER A 333 13.34 -4.85 -8.29
N HIS A 334 13.05 -5.42 -9.45
CA HIS A 334 13.88 -6.47 -10.03
C HIS A 334 15.20 -5.98 -10.66
N ILE A 335 15.25 -4.73 -11.16
CA ILE A 335 16.50 -4.12 -11.67
C ILE A 335 17.42 -3.70 -10.51
N LYS A 336 16.84 -3.19 -9.41
CA LYS A 336 17.59 -2.91 -8.17
C LYS A 336 18.16 -4.20 -7.58
N GLU A 337 17.38 -5.27 -7.57
CA GLU A 337 17.78 -6.60 -7.10
C GLU A 337 18.90 -7.21 -7.97
N LEU A 338 18.82 -7.06 -9.30
CA LEU A 338 19.88 -7.49 -10.23
C LEU A 338 21.19 -6.73 -10.02
N ALA A 339 21.14 -5.41 -9.89
CA ALA A 339 22.30 -4.58 -9.59
C ALA A 339 22.91 -4.90 -8.21
N SER A 340 22.05 -5.19 -7.22
CA SER A 340 22.46 -5.63 -5.87
C SER A 340 23.27 -6.91 -5.87
N ASN A 341 22.78 -7.93 -6.57
CA ASN A 341 23.43 -9.23 -6.62
C ASN A 341 24.75 -9.20 -7.41
N LEU A 342 24.83 -8.37 -8.46
CA LEU A 342 26.06 -8.19 -9.25
C LEU A 342 27.20 -7.56 -8.43
N VAL A 343 26.93 -6.51 -7.65
CA VAL A 343 27.95 -5.86 -6.81
C VAL A 343 28.41 -6.76 -5.67
N TYR A 344 27.49 -7.54 -5.08
CA TYR A 344 27.83 -8.53 -4.05
C TYR A 344 28.78 -9.61 -4.59
N PHE A 345 28.49 -10.15 -5.78
CA PHE A 345 29.30 -11.18 -6.42
C PHE A 345 30.69 -10.66 -6.83
N ALA A 346 30.77 -9.42 -7.32
CA ALA A 346 32.03 -8.74 -7.59
C ALA A 346 32.90 -8.59 -6.33
N ALA A 347 32.31 -8.12 -5.22
CA ALA A 347 33.01 -7.93 -3.96
C ALA A 347 33.52 -9.25 -3.35
N SER A 348 32.73 -10.33 -3.45
CA SER A 348 33.14 -11.66 -3.00
C SER A 348 34.34 -12.21 -3.78
N SER A 349 34.32 -12.06 -5.11
CA SER A 349 35.40 -12.52 -6.00
C SER A 349 36.72 -11.76 -5.78
N LEU A 350 36.64 -10.44 -5.54
CA LEU A 350 37.77 -9.58 -5.18
C LEU A 350 38.43 -10.00 -3.85
N ILE A 351 37.63 -10.34 -2.84
CA ILE A 351 38.11 -10.78 -1.52
C ILE A 351 38.81 -12.14 -1.61
N GLN A 352 38.29 -13.07 -2.40
CA GLN A 352 38.92 -14.39 -2.59
C GLN A 352 40.31 -14.28 -3.24
N ARG A 353 40.47 -13.40 -4.24
CA ARG A 353 41.79 -13.12 -4.86
C ARG A 353 42.77 -12.44 -3.90
N LYS A 354 42.35 -11.42 -3.14
CA LYS A 354 43.23 -10.69 -2.20
C LYS A 354 43.80 -11.55 -1.07
N LEU A 355 43.07 -12.60 -0.68
CA LEU A 355 43.48 -13.55 0.34
C LEU A 355 44.30 -14.72 -0.23
N GLY A 356 44.58 -14.72 -1.54
CA GLY A 356 45.37 -15.75 -2.20
C GLY A 356 44.68 -17.11 -2.31
N PHE A 357 43.33 -17.16 -2.28
CA PHE A 357 42.61 -18.41 -2.44
C PHE A 357 42.56 -18.82 -3.91
N ASP A 358 43.20 -19.94 -4.21
CA ASP A 358 43.35 -20.58 -5.50
C ASP A 358 42.08 -21.35 -5.90
N GLY A 359 40.96 -20.65 -6.06
CA GLY A 359 39.79 -21.14 -6.82
C GLY A 359 39.09 -22.40 -6.30
N THR A 360 39.54 -23.03 -5.21
CA THR A 360 38.91 -24.22 -4.63
C THR A 360 38.16 -23.91 -3.35
N GLY A 361 37.43 -22.79 -3.27
CA GLY A 361 36.30 -22.49 -2.36
C GLY A 361 36.41 -22.74 -0.85
N SER A 362 37.47 -23.32 -0.30
CA SER A 362 37.43 -23.96 1.01
C SER A 362 37.94 -23.09 2.14
N GLY A 363 38.48 -21.90 1.85
CA GLY A 363 39.09 -21.03 2.85
C GLY A 363 38.16 -19.94 3.40
N TYR A 364 37.39 -19.30 2.52
CA TYR A 364 36.42 -18.26 2.90
C TYR A 364 35.07 -18.88 3.29
N ASP A 365 34.57 -19.85 2.54
CA ASP A 365 33.25 -20.44 2.79
C ASP A 365 33.18 -21.35 4.03
N ASN A 366 34.33 -21.82 4.51
CA ASN A 366 34.46 -22.59 5.75
C ASN A 366 34.65 -21.72 7.00
N LYS A 367 34.77 -20.38 6.86
CA LYS A 367 34.85 -19.45 8.01
C LYS A 367 33.47 -19.18 8.57
N SER A 368 33.39 -18.82 9.86
CA SER A 368 32.09 -18.46 10.45
C SER A 368 31.51 -17.22 9.75
N PRO A 369 30.18 -17.06 9.76
CA PRO A 369 29.52 -15.85 9.27
C PRO A 369 30.12 -14.55 9.84
N GLU A 370 30.50 -14.53 11.12
CA GLU A 370 31.13 -13.36 11.74
C GLU A 370 32.58 -13.14 11.28
N GLU A 371 33.35 -14.20 11.05
CA GLU A 371 34.72 -14.10 10.54
C GLU A 371 34.75 -13.60 9.09
N ARG A 372 33.82 -14.08 8.26
CA ARG A 372 33.62 -13.57 6.90
C ARG A 372 33.24 -12.10 6.92
N PHE A 373 32.34 -11.70 7.82
CA PHE A 373 31.93 -10.31 8.01
C PHE A 373 33.11 -9.40 8.42
N LYS A 374 33.95 -9.85 9.36
CA LYS A 374 35.13 -9.09 9.81
C LYS A 374 36.15 -8.90 8.69
N LEU A 375 36.47 -9.95 7.94
CA LEU A 375 37.37 -9.85 6.78
C LEU A 375 36.81 -8.93 5.67
N THR A 376 35.51 -9.05 5.39
CA THR A 376 34.83 -8.23 4.37
C THR A 376 34.80 -6.75 4.77
N LYS A 377 34.67 -6.46 6.08
CA LYS A 377 34.73 -5.11 6.67
C LYS A 377 36.14 -4.50 6.66
N GLU A 378 37.18 -5.30 6.83
CA GLU A 378 38.57 -4.82 6.81
C GLU A 378 39.09 -4.57 5.39
N LEU A 379 38.48 -5.19 4.37
CA LEU A 379 38.95 -5.16 2.97
C LEU A 379 38.15 -4.25 2.03
N LEU A 380 36.93 -3.84 2.41
CA LEU A 380 36.04 -2.98 1.61
C LEU A 380 35.81 -1.63 2.29
N SER A 381 35.66 -0.56 1.49
CA SER A 381 35.24 0.74 2.04
C SER A 381 33.82 0.68 2.62
N ASP A 382 33.51 1.56 3.60
CA ASP A 382 32.21 1.64 4.29
C ASP A 382 30.98 1.63 3.35
N SER A 383 31.17 2.10 2.11
CA SER A 383 30.11 2.19 1.09
C SER A 383 29.78 0.84 0.46
N CYS A 384 30.77 -0.04 0.30
CA CYS A 384 30.56 -1.41 -0.19
C CYS A 384 30.03 -2.32 0.94
N LEU A 385 30.41 -2.03 2.19
CA LEU A 385 29.89 -2.72 3.37
C LEU A 385 28.40 -2.47 3.58
N ALA A 386 27.93 -1.24 3.31
CA ALA A 386 26.51 -0.89 3.33
C ALA A 386 25.67 -1.69 2.32
N TYR A 387 26.30 -2.21 1.26
CA TYR A 387 25.62 -2.96 0.22
C TYR A 387 25.73 -4.48 0.42
N SER A 388 26.88 -5.02 0.85
CA SER A 388 26.99 -6.45 1.22
C SER A 388 26.11 -6.84 2.40
N GLN A 389 25.75 -5.85 3.21
CA GLN A 389 24.80 -5.90 4.30
C GLN A 389 23.37 -6.28 3.88
N THR A 390 22.98 -6.11 2.60
CA THR A 390 21.62 -6.40 2.13
C THR A 390 21.34 -7.84 1.72
N THR A 391 22.36 -8.67 1.46
CA THR A 391 22.15 -9.97 0.79
C THR A 391 22.76 -11.18 1.47
N ALA A 392 23.67 -11.04 2.45
CA ALA A 392 24.46 -12.19 2.92
C ALA A 392 24.09 -12.78 4.29
N LEU A 393 23.44 -12.05 5.20
CA LEU A 393 23.51 -12.43 6.62
C LEU A 393 22.24 -12.32 7.45
N GLY A 394 21.05 -12.12 6.88
CA GLY A 394 19.83 -11.99 7.70
C GLY A 394 20.00 -10.98 8.86
N LEU A 395 20.86 -9.98 8.66
CA LEU A 395 21.21 -8.93 9.60
C LEU A 395 20.25 -7.73 9.42
N ASP A 396 19.06 -8.00 8.86
CA ASP A 396 18.05 -7.02 8.40
C ASP A 396 17.66 -6.00 9.48
N GLU A 397 17.72 -6.37 10.77
CA GLU A 397 17.30 -5.49 11.87
C GLU A 397 18.32 -4.43 12.27
N ARG A 398 19.63 -4.61 12.04
CA ARG A 398 20.66 -3.66 12.53
C ARG A 398 21.00 -2.52 11.56
N ILE A 399 20.45 -2.56 10.34
CA ILE A 399 20.83 -1.69 9.21
C ILE A 399 19.62 -1.12 8.46
N GLY A 400 18.39 -1.39 8.92
CA GLY A 400 17.22 -0.57 8.60
C GLY A 400 16.61 -0.76 7.21
N ILE A 401 16.86 -1.88 6.51
CA ILE A 401 16.26 -2.18 5.21
C ILE A 401 15.11 -3.18 5.43
N ARG A 402 13.87 -2.69 5.35
CA ARG A 402 12.64 -3.49 5.58
C ARG A 402 12.08 -4.03 4.27
N LYS A 403 11.68 -5.30 4.22
CA LYS A 403 11.04 -5.86 3.03
C LYS A 403 9.62 -5.31 2.91
N VAL A 404 9.23 -4.95 1.68
CA VAL A 404 7.84 -4.69 1.36
C VAL A 404 7.04 -5.96 1.62
N GLY A 405 5.98 -5.87 2.43
CA GLY A 405 5.12 -7.00 2.77
C GLY A 405 5.45 -7.73 4.08
N ASP A 406 6.43 -7.28 4.86
CA ASP A 406 6.66 -7.83 6.20
C ASP A 406 5.44 -7.56 7.11
N GLU A 407 5.00 -8.61 7.81
CA GLU A 407 3.96 -8.50 8.82
C GLU A 407 4.59 -8.05 10.14
N HIS A 408 4.01 -7.03 10.75
CA HIS A 408 4.39 -6.48 12.04
C HIS A 408 3.28 -6.79 13.07
N PRO A 409 3.25 -8.00 13.64
CA PRO A 409 2.33 -8.33 14.71
C PRO A 409 2.71 -7.59 16.00
N SER A 410 1.73 -7.38 16.87
CA SER A 410 2.04 -6.92 18.23
C SER A 410 2.93 -7.93 18.96
N ALA A 411 3.92 -7.41 19.68
CA ALA A 411 4.81 -8.23 20.51
C ALA A 411 4.12 -8.74 21.79
N LEU A 412 2.97 -8.15 22.15
CA LEU A 412 2.24 -8.46 23.38
C LEU A 412 1.02 -9.34 23.08
N PRO A 413 0.79 -10.42 23.86
CA PRO A 413 -0.40 -11.24 23.71
C PRO A 413 -1.64 -10.47 24.21
N LEU A 414 -2.76 -10.59 23.49
CA LEU A 414 -4.02 -9.95 23.89
C LEU A 414 -4.62 -10.56 25.18
N GLY A 415 -4.53 -11.88 25.34
CA GLY A 415 -5.12 -12.61 26.47
C GLY A 415 -6.66 -12.70 26.42
N GLU A 416 -7.26 -13.21 27.48
CA GLU A 416 -8.72 -13.36 27.60
C GLU A 416 -9.41 -12.04 27.98
N TYR A 417 -10.64 -11.88 27.48
CA TYR A 417 -11.51 -10.73 27.69
C TYR A 417 -12.99 -11.12 27.65
N GLU A 418 -13.85 -10.22 28.11
CA GLU A 418 -15.28 -10.50 28.24
C GLU A 418 -15.99 -10.66 26.90
N ARG A 419 -17.03 -11.50 26.88
CA ARG A 419 -17.72 -11.86 25.63
C ARG A 419 -18.62 -10.75 25.08
N SER A 420 -19.24 -9.94 25.94
CA SER A 420 -20.18 -8.89 25.52
C SER A 420 -20.17 -7.70 26.49
N LEU A 421 -20.63 -6.54 26.01
CA LEU A 421 -20.65 -5.30 26.79
C LEU A 421 -21.63 -5.36 27.96
N GLY A 422 -22.76 -6.06 27.81
CA GLY A 422 -23.71 -6.26 28.90
C GLY A 422 -23.15 -7.12 30.03
N ARG A 423 -22.39 -8.18 29.69
CA ARG A 423 -21.67 -8.99 30.68
C ARG A 423 -20.54 -8.21 31.34
N LEU A 424 -19.81 -7.40 30.56
CA LEU A 424 -18.79 -6.49 31.08
C LEU A 424 -19.40 -5.54 32.13
N LEU A 425 -20.48 -4.84 31.80
CA LEU A 425 -21.17 -3.92 32.71
C LEU A 425 -21.60 -4.62 34.01
N ARG A 426 -22.27 -5.78 33.89
CA ARG A 426 -22.70 -6.57 35.05
C ARG A 426 -21.53 -6.98 35.94
N ASN A 427 -20.44 -7.46 35.33
CA ASN A 427 -19.24 -7.88 36.07
C ASN A 427 -18.55 -6.69 36.75
N ARG A 428 -18.49 -5.52 36.11
CA ARG A 428 -17.87 -4.33 36.68
C ARG A 428 -18.71 -3.72 37.80
N ALA A 429 -20.03 -3.67 37.65
CA ALA A 429 -20.93 -3.28 38.72
C ALA A 429 -20.79 -4.19 39.95
N GLY A 430 -20.63 -5.50 39.75
CA GLY A 430 -20.37 -6.44 40.86
C GLY A 430 -19.02 -6.24 41.56
N ARG A 431 -18.03 -5.66 40.88
CA ARG A 431 -16.67 -5.45 41.42
C ARG A 431 -16.47 -4.06 42.03
N TRP A 432 -17.01 -3.03 41.40
CA TRP A 432 -16.78 -1.62 41.71
C TRP A 432 -18.08 -0.82 41.89
N GLY A 433 -19.18 -1.49 42.25
CA GLY A 433 -20.52 -0.91 42.27
C GLY A 433 -20.65 0.39 43.06
N GLU A 434 -20.03 0.47 44.25
CA GLU A 434 -20.10 1.64 45.13
C GLU A 434 -19.20 2.81 44.68
N LYS A 435 -18.33 2.61 43.67
CA LYS A 435 -17.46 3.68 43.19
C LYS A 435 -18.25 4.70 42.36
N PRO A 436 -17.92 6.00 42.47
CA PRO A 436 -18.36 6.99 41.49
C PRO A 436 -17.99 6.53 40.08
N TYR A 437 -18.98 6.51 39.19
CA TYR A 437 -18.77 6.19 37.79
C TYR A 437 -18.96 7.40 36.89
N PHE A 438 -20.02 8.18 37.12
CA PHE A 438 -20.23 9.44 36.43
C PHE A 438 -20.19 10.61 37.41
N ARG A 439 -19.50 11.68 37.03
CA ARG A 439 -19.72 13.04 37.55
C ARG A 439 -20.11 13.95 36.41
N TYR A 440 -21.09 14.82 36.59
CA TYR A 440 -21.56 15.73 35.55
C TYR A 440 -22.26 16.93 36.16
N ARG A 441 -22.36 18.03 35.43
CA ARG A 441 -23.15 19.19 35.87
C ARG A 441 -24.62 19.01 35.56
N LYS A 442 -25.45 19.30 36.57
CA LYS A 442 -26.90 19.37 36.49
C LYS A 442 -27.35 20.59 37.28
N ASP A 443 -28.02 21.53 36.63
CA ASP A 443 -28.46 22.80 37.24
C ASP A 443 -27.31 23.53 37.97
N ASP A 444 -26.14 23.60 37.30
CA ASP A 444 -24.85 24.12 37.81
C ASP A 444 -24.24 23.42 39.04
N GLN A 445 -24.87 22.37 39.55
CA GLN A 445 -24.33 21.52 40.61
C GLN A 445 -23.68 20.26 40.04
N ILE A 446 -22.69 19.71 40.73
CA ILE A 446 -22.07 18.43 40.33
C ILE A 446 -22.90 17.30 40.90
N ALA A 447 -23.49 16.52 40.00
CA ALA A 447 -24.16 15.27 40.31
C ALA A 447 -23.19 14.10 40.13
N THR A 448 -23.36 13.08 40.96
CA THR A 448 -22.59 11.82 40.90
C THR A 448 -23.54 10.65 40.74
N ILE A 449 -23.15 9.64 39.95
CA ILE A 449 -23.85 8.36 39.84
C ILE A 449 -22.81 7.25 40.05
N THR A 450 -23.10 6.29 40.93
CA THR A 450 -22.21 5.14 41.15
C THR A 450 -22.31 4.13 40.02
N LEU A 451 -21.33 3.22 39.90
CA LEU A 451 -21.38 2.19 38.86
C LEU A 451 -22.56 1.24 39.03
N ALA A 452 -22.97 0.94 40.28
CA ALA A 452 -24.15 0.15 40.57
C ALA A 452 -25.43 0.85 40.12
N GLU A 453 -25.62 2.13 40.48
CA GLU A 453 -26.79 2.91 40.05
C GLU A 453 -26.86 3.05 38.53
N PHE A 454 -25.71 3.26 37.88
CA PHE A 454 -25.63 3.32 36.43
C PHE A 454 -26.05 1.99 35.79
N ALA A 455 -25.54 0.86 36.30
CA ALA A 455 -25.87 -0.46 35.80
C ALA A 455 -27.36 -0.81 36.02
N ASP A 456 -27.91 -0.49 37.19
CA ASP A 456 -29.31 -0.76 37.52
C ASP A 456 -30.26 0.01 36.59
N ARG A 457 -30.00 1.31 36.38
CA ARG A 457 -30.78 2.14 35.44
C ARG A 457 -30.65 1.63 34.00
N THR A 458 -29.44 1.25 33.59
CA THR A 458 -29.19 0.67 32.26
C THR A 458 -29.97 -0.64 32.06
N PHE A 459 -29.93 -1.54 33.03
CA PHE A 459 -30.66 -2.79 32.96
C PHE A 459 -32.17 -2.61 33.09
N GLN A 460 -32.64 -1.57 33.79
CA GLN A 460 -34.05 -1.20 33.82
C GLN A 460 -34.57 -0.77 32.44
N ILE A 461 -33.79 0.04 31.72
CA ILE A 461 -34.09 0.40 30.32
C ILE A 461 -34.15 -0.87 29.47
N ALA A 462 -33.16 -1.76 29.59
CA ALA A 462 -33.11 -3.02 28.83
C ALA A 462 -34.35 -3.90 29.06
N ARG A 463 -34.88 -3.95 30.30
CA ARG A 463 -36.09 -4.71 30.64
C ARG A 463 -37.32 -4.16 29.92
N HIS A 464 -37.47 -2.85 29.87
CA HIS A 464 -38.57 -2.20 29.15
C HIS A 464 -38.45 -2.35 27.63
N LEU A 465 -37.24 -2.26 27.08
CA LEU A 465 -37.00 -2.51 25.66
C LEU A 465 -37.43 -3.93 25.26
N LEU A 466 -37.09 -4.93 26.07
CA LEU A 466 -37.53 -6.32 25.85
C LEU A 466 -39.04 -6.49 25.96
N ASP A 467 -39.69 -5.79 26.89
CA ASP A 467 -41.14 -5.84 27.08
C ASP A 467 -41.90 -5.19 25.91
N MET A 468 -41.34 -4.10 25.36
CA MET A 468 -41.79 -3.48 24.10
C MET A 468 -41.44 -4.31 22.85
N GLY A 469 -40.84 -5.49 23.04
CA GLY A 469 -40.60 -6.47 22.00
C GLY A 469 -39.37 -6.21 21.14
N VAL A 470 -38.40 -5.42 21.60
CA VAL A 470 -37.07 -5.31 20.96
C VAL A 470 -36.40 -6.68 20.94
N ARG A 471 -35.81 -7.03 19.79
CA ARG A 471 -35.16 -8.33 19.56
C ARG A 471 -33.68 -8.13 19.22
N ARG A 472 -32.90 -9.21 19.35
CA ARG A 472 -31.52 -9.28 18.86
C ARG A 472 -31.46 -8.84 17.40
N GLY A 473 -30.54 -7.93 17.07
CA GLY A 473 -30.39 -7.34 15.74
C GLY A 473 -31.30 -6.15 15.41
N ASP A 474 -32.33 -5.84 16.22
CA ASP A 474 -33.09 -4.60 16.05
C ASP A 474 -32.17 -3.39 16.22
N ARG A 475 -32.36 -2.36 15.41
CA ARG A 475 -31.56 -1.11 15.47
C ARG A 475 -32.32 -0.04 16.21
N LEU A 476 -31.66 0.65 17.13
CA LEU A 476 -32.22 1.76 17.88
C LEU A 476 -31.29 2.97 17.72
N CYS A 477 -31.83 4.10 17.29
CA CYS A 477 -31.06 5.32 17.09
C CYS A 477 -31.10 6.21 18.33
N VAL A 478 -30.01 6.94 18.57
CA VAL A 478 -29.96 8.02 19.56
C VAL A 478 -29.43 9.30 18.91
N ILE A 479 -30.15 10.41 19.09
CA ILE A 479 -29.78 11.74 18.60
C ILE A 479 -29.67 12.68 19.80
N SER A 480 -28.48 12.77 20.38
CA SER A 480 -28.25 13.51 21.62
C SER A 480 -26.82 14.04 21.69
N GLU A 481 -26.66 15.17 22.38
CA GLU A 481 -25.40 15.57 22.98
C GLU A 481 -24.95 14.57 24.06
N ASN A 482 -23.67 14.60 24.44
CA ASN A 482 -23.15 13.72 25.49
C ASN A 482 -23.91 13.95 26.80
N ARG A 483 -24.50 12.89 27.34
CA ARG A 483 -25.21 12.89 28.63
C ARG A 483 -25.35 11.46 29.14
N VAL A 484 -25.46 11.28 30.45
CA VAL A 484 -25.46 9.95 31.07
C VAL A 484 -26.56 9.05 30.49
N GLU A 485 -27.74 9.59 30.23
CA GLU A 485 -28.90 8.87 29.70
C GLU A 485 -28.64 8.29 28.29
N MET A 486 -27.84 8.98 27.46
CA MET A 486 -27.40 8.47 26.15
C MET A 486 -26.61 7.18 26.33
N PHE A 487 -25.64 7.15 27.26
CA PHE A 487 -24.83 5.96 27.43
C PHE A 487 -25.58 4.82 28.12
N MET A 488 -26.46 5.13 29.08
CA MET A 488 -27.37 4.15 29.68
C MET A 488 -28.23 3.49 28.60
N PHE A 489 -28.83 4.29 27.71
CA PHE A 489 -29.64 3.77 26.62
C PHE A 489 -28.82 2.88 25.68
N GLU A 490 -27.67 3.37 25.20
CA GLU A 490 -26.81 2.61 24.29
C GLU A 490 -26.34 1.29 24.90
N LEU A 491 -25.92 1.29 26.17
CA LEU A 491 -25.54 0.05 26.86
C LEU A 491 -26.73 -0.89 27.08
N ALA A 492 -27.92 -0.36 27.35
CA ALA A 492 -29.14 -1.16 27.48
C ALA A 492 -29.47 -1.90 26.17
N VAL A 493 -29.38 -1.19 25.03
CA VAL A 493 -29.59 -1.74 23.69
C VAL A 493 -28.61 -2.87 23.40
N VAL A 494 -27.31 -2.62 23.56
CA VAL A 494 -26.30 -3.65 23.24
C VAL A 494 -26.27 -4.79 24.24
N SER A 495 -26.73 -4.57 25.48
CA SER A 495 -26.83 -5.64 26.50
C SER A 495 -27.86 -6.71 26.14
N ILE A 496 -28.85 -6.39 25.30
CA ILE A 496 -29.89 -7.33 24.86
C ILE A 496 -29.65 -7.85 23.44
N GLY A 497 -28.46 -7.64 22.88
CA GLY A 497 -28.08 -8.06 21.53
C GLY A 497 -28.71 -7.23 20.41
N ALA A 498 -29.34 -6.10 20.74
CA ALA A 498 -29.77 -5.11 19.76
C ALA A 498 -28.61 -4.17 19.39
N VAL A 499 -28.79 -3.37 18.34
CA VAL A 499 -27.73 -2.55 17.75
C VAL A 499 -28.03 -1.08 18.00
N THR A 500 -27.11 -0.36 18.64
CA THR A 500 -27.24 1.08 18.79
C THR A 500 -26.64 1.83 17.59
N VAL A 501 -27.29 2.94 17.22
CA VAL A 501 -26.87 3.80 16.11
C VAL A 501 -26.83 5.25 16.61
N PRO A 502 -25.69 5.73 17.12
CA PRO A 502 -25.56 7.12 17.53
C PRO A 502 -25.51 8.05 16.31
N VAL A 503 -26.34 9.09 16.34
CA VAL A 503 -26.46 10.12 15.30
C VAL A 503 -25.95 11.43 15.87
N PHE A 504 -25.18 12.18 15.09
CA PHE A 504 -24.68 13.48 15.52
C PHE A 504 -25.85 14.46 15.75
N ALA A 505 -26.01 14.92 16.99
CA ALA A 505 -27.02 15.91 17.35
C ALA A 505 -26.87 17.24 16.60
N GLY A 506 -25.68 17.57 16.08
CA GLY A 506 -25.46 18.76 15.26
C GLY A 506 -25.83 18.59 13.79
N TYR A 507 -26.25 17.40 13.34
CA TYR A 507 -26.66 17.24 11.94
C TYR A 507 -27.90 18.09 11.61
N PRO A 508 -27.91 18.75 10.43
CA PRO A 508 -29.14 19.32 9.90
C PRO A 508 -30.14 18.22 9.53
N ALA A 509 -31.42 18.60 9.39
CA ALA A 509 -32.52 17.66 9.15
C ALA A 509 -32.28 16.68 7.98
N PRO A 510 -31.77 17.10 6.80
CA PRO A 510 -31.51 16.16 5.70
C PRO A 510 -30.46 15.09 6.02
N GLN A 511 -29.41 15.44 6.76
CA GLN A 511 -28.35 14.52 7.15
C GLN A 511 -28.83 13.55 8.23
N ALA A 512 -29.63 14.02 9.19
CA ALA A 512 -30.27 13.16 10.19
C ALA A 512 -31.23 12.17 9.52
N ALA A 513 -32.08 12.65 8.59
CA ALA A 513 -33.00 11.82 7.82
C ALA A 513 -32.26 10.74 7.01
N TYR A 514 -31.16 11.09 6.34
CA TYR A 514 -30.33 10.12 5.61
C TYR A 514 -29.86 8.95 6.50
N VAL A 515 -29.41 9.26 7.72
CA VAL A 515 -28.97 8.23 8.68
C VAL A 515 -30.14 7.38 9.14
N LEU A 516 -31.29 8.00 9.47
CA LEU A 516 -32.50 7.27 9.90
C LEU A 516 -33.02 6.34 8.79
N ASP A 517 -33.04 6.78 7.54
CA ASP A 517 -33.50 5.99 6.39
C ASP A 517 -32.63 4.78 6.12
N ARG A 518 -31.31 4.93 6.25
CA ARG A 518 -30.34 3.83 6.08
C ARG A 518 -30.35 2.89 7.27
N ALA A 519 -30.30 3.45 8.49
CA ALA A 519 -30.28 2.69 9.72
C ALA A 519 -31.60 1.95 9.97
N ARG A 520 -32.73 2.39 9.39
CA ARG A 520 -34.05 1.77 9.57
C ARG A 520 -34.31 1.39 11.04
N PRO A 521 -34.19 2.34 12.00
CA PRO A 521 -34.30 2.03 13.41
C PRO A 521 -35.75 1.72 13.78
N ARG A 522 -35.91 0.84 14.76
CA ARG A 522 -37.20 0.51 15.36
C ARG A 522 -37.67 1.61 16.30
N PHE A 523 -36.77 2.12 17.14
CA PHE A 523 -37.02 3.24 18.05
C PHE A 523 -35.94 4.31 17.90
N VAL A 524 -36.31 5.56 18.19
CA VAL A 524 -35.39 6.70 18.25
C VAL A 524 -35.50 7.37 19.60
N VAL A 525 -34.36 7.65 20.22
CA VAL A 525 -34.28 8.48 21.42
C VAL A 525 -33.61 9.80 21.05
N VAL A 526 -34.15 10.91 21.54
CA VAL A 526 -33.61 12.25 21.32
C VAL A 526 -33.32 12.97 22.62
N SER A 527 -32.42 13.96 22.60
CA SER A 527 -32.17 14.80 23.79
C SER A 527 -33.40 15.63 24.16
N GLY A 528 -34.09 16.26 23.20
CA GLY A 528 -35.27 17.09 23.46
C GLY A 528 -36.05 17.44 22.21
N LYS A 529 -37.07 18.31 22.37
CA LYS A 529 -37.94 18.80 21.28
C LYS A 529 -37.18 19.35 20.07
N HIS A 530 -36.09 20.08 20.31
CA HIS A 530 -35.25 20.67 19.26
C HIS A 530 -34.61 19.63 18.30
N GLN A 531 -34.44 18.37 18.74
CA GLN A 531 -34.01 17.28 17.86
C GLN A 531 -35.18 16.64 17.13
N LEU A 532 -36.36 16.54 17.75
CA LEU A 532 -37.59 16.08 17.08
C LEU A 532 -37.95 16.96 15.89
N ASP A 533 -37.70 18.27 15.99
CA ASP A 533 -37.96 19.24 14.92
C ASP A 533 -37.13 19.00 13.65
N LYS A 534 -36.06 18.21 13.75
CA LYS A 534 -35.25 17.79 12.59
C LYS A 534 -35.82 16.57 11.88
N ILE A 535 -36.82 15.92 12.46
CA ILE A 535 -37.40 14.67 11.98
C ILE A 535 -38.79 14.94 11.43
N GLU A 536 -39.01 14.57 10.17
CA GLU A 536 -40.33 14.68 9.57
C GLU A 536 -41.18 13.45 9.90
N ARG A 537 -42.26 13.69 10.65
CA ARG A 537 -43.14 12.62 11.12
C ARG A 537 -43.75 11.85 9.94
N GLY A 538 -43.71 10.52 10.02
CA GLY A 538 -44.27 9.64 9.00
C GLY A 538 -43.37 9.36 7.79
N LYS A 539 -42.24 10.06 7.63
CA LYS A 539 -41.27 9.78 6.54
C LYS A 539 -40.42 8.52 6.77
N HIS A 540 -40.29 8.08 8.02
CA HIS A 540 -39.45 6.95 8.40
C HIS A 540 -40.32 5.79 8.94
N PRO A 541 -40.88 4.93 8.07
CA PRO A 541 -41.89 3.95 8.45
C PRO A 541 -41.38 2.82 9.36
N SER A 542 -40.06 2.64 9.48
CA SER A 542 -39.48 1.65 10.40
C SER A 542 -39.63 2.06 11.87
N ILE A 543 -39.82 3.36 12.15
CA ILE A 543 -39.80 3.90 13.50
C ILE A 543 -41.17 3.73 14.14
N GLY A 544 -41.25 2.87 15.15
CA GLY A 544 -42.47 2.61 15.91
C GLY A 544 -42.71 3.59 17.06
N LYS A 545 -41.64 4.09 17.69
CA LYS A 545 -41.71 5.00 18.87
C LYS A 545 -40.55 5.97 18.89
N PHE A 546 -40.81 7.16 19.43
CA PHE A 546 -39.83 8.19 19.75
C PHE A 546 -39.84 8.44 21.25
N PHE A 547 -38.66 8.57 21.86
CA PHE A 547 -38.49 8.94 23.26
C PHE A 547 -37.71 10.25 23.37
N SER A 548 -38.06 11.11 24.33
CA SER A 548 -37.32 12.34 24.65
C SER A 548 -36.75 12.27 26.06
N MET A 549 -35.46 12.60 26.21
CA MET A 549 -34.79 12.66 27.52
C MET A 549 -35.18 13.91 28.31
N ASP A 550 -35.21 15.06 27.63
CA ASP A 550 -35.78 16.30 28.13
C ASP A 550 -37.22 16.36 27.59
N PHE A 551 -38.12 15.70 28.32
CA PHE A 551 -39.52 15.60 27.95
C PHE A 551 -40.32 16.78 28.50
N ASP A 552 -41.07 17.44 27.62
CA ASP A 552 -41.99 18.53 27.94
C ASP A 552 -43.31 18.38 27.17
N ALA A 553 -44.23 19.34 27.36
CA ALA A 553 -45.53 19.34 26.69
C ALA A 553 -45.41 19.38 25.16
N ASP A 554 -44.37 20.01 24.61
CA ASP A 554 -44.14 20.09 23.17
C ASP A 554 -43.68 18.74 22.60
N CYS A 555 -42.90 17.97 23.37
CA CYS A 555 -42.55 16.59 23.05
C CYS A 555 -43.79 15.68 23.06
N GLU A 556 -44.66 15.83 24.06
CA GLU A 556 -45.92 15.08 24.16
C GLU A 556 -46.83 15.38 22.97
N GLN A 557 -47.01 16.67 22.64
CA GLN A 557 -47.80 17.10 21.48
C GLN A 557 -47.23 16.56 20.16
N TRP A 558 -45.90 16.48 20.05
CA TRP A 558 -45.23 15.86 18.91
C TRP A 558 -45.51 14.34 18.82
N GLY A 559 -45.83 13.70 19.95
CA GLY A 559 -46.12 12.28 20.09
C GLY A 559 -44.92 11.45 20.54
N ALA A 560 -43.91 12.09 21.15
CA ALA A 560 -42.82 11.38 21.82
C ALA A 560 -43.28 10.85 23.18
N ILE A 561 -42.51 9.90 23.73
CA ILE A 561 -42.72 9.32 25.06
C ILE A 561 -41.60 9.84 25.97
N ASP A 562 -41.92 10.11 27.23
CA ASP A 562 -40.91 10.46 28.23
C ASP A 562 -39.91 9.31 28.41
N PHE A 563 -38.62 9.57 28.27
CA PHE A 563 -37.55 8.60 28.51
C PHE A 563 -37.58 8.06 29.95
N ALA A 564 -38.08 8.83 30.92
CA ALA A 564 -38.22 8.39 32.31
C ALA A 564 -39.14 7.16 32.45
N THR A 565 -40.02 6.90 31.48
CA THR A 565 -40.83 5.67 31.42
C THR A 565 -39.97 4.40 31.33
N LEU A 566 -38.78 4.49 30.73
CA LEU A 566 -37.82 3.38 30.64
C LEU A 566 -37.01 3.17 31.92
N LEU A 567 -37.07 4.13 32.85
CA LEU A 567 -36.40 4.07 34.17
C LEU A 567 -37.36 3.67 35.29
N ALA A 568 -38.67 3.78 35.08
CA ALA A 568 -39.68 3.39 36.05
C ALA A 568 -39.71 1.87 36.29
N ASP A 569 -40.21 1.44 37.45
CA ASP A 569 -40.40 0.03 37.77
C ASP A 569 -41.30 -0.67 36.72
N GLY A 570 -40.85 -1.80 36.19
CA GLY A 570 -41.57 -2.54 35.17
C GLY A 570 -40.66 -3.34 34.22
N GLY A 571 -41.21 -3.69 33.06
CA GLY A 571 -40.55 -4.49 32.03
C GLY A 571 -40.47 -5.99 32.38
N VAL A 572 -39.70 -6.75 31.58
CA VAL A 572 -39.53 -8.19 31.81
C VAL A 572 -38.85 -8.50 33.15
N SER A 573 -38.91 -9.75 33.63
CA SER A 573 -38.23 -10.15 34.87
C SER A 573 -36.70 -10.01 34.76
N THR A 574 -36.04 -9.78 35.90
CA THR A 574 -34.56 -9.72 35.99
C THR A 574 -33.90 -11.03 35.56
N GLY A 575 -34.53 -12.18 35.85
CA GLY A 575 -34.09 -13.49 35.37
C GLY A 575 -34.10 -13.59 33.84
N ARG A 576 -35.20 -13.17 33.19
CA ARG A 576 -35.27 -13.15 31.72
C ARG A 576 -34.23 -12.20 31.11
N LEU A 577 -34.01 -11.03 31.70
CA LEU A 577 -32.94 -10.13 31.24
C LEU A 577 -31.58 -10.82 31.33
N ARG A 578 -31.27 -11.48 32.46
CA ARG A 578 -30.01 -12.16 32.67
C ARG A 578 -29.74 -13.21 31.60
N ASP A 579 -30.74 -14.04 31.28
CA ASP A 579 -30.63 -15.07 30.25
C ASP A 579 -30.35 -14.46 28.87
N VAL A 580 -31.00 -13.34 28.53
CA VAL A 580 -30.77 -12.62 27.27
C VAL A 580 -29.35 -12.04 27.23
N VAL A 581 -28.89 -11.38 28.29
CA VAL A 581 -27.53 -10.80 28.38
C VAL A 581 -26.46 -11.88 28.24
N ASP A 582 -26.66 -13.04 28.86
CA ASP A 582 -25.72 -14.15 28.80
C ASP A 582 -25.70 -14.87 27.45
N ALA A 583 -26.76 -14.74 26.64
CA ALA A 583 -26.88 -15.31 25.30
C ALA A 583 -26.32 -14.42 24.17
N VAL A 584 -25.88 -13.19 24.48
CA VAL A 584 -25.22 -12.31 23.51
C VAL A 584 -23.82 -12.84 23.19
N GLU A 585 -23.54 -12.98 21.90
CA GLU A 585 -22.29 -13.55 21.39
C GLU A 585 -21.28 -12.46 21.01
N PRO A 586 -19.96 -12.72 21.08
CA PRO A 586 -18.94 -11.73 20.74
C PRO A 586 -19.06 -11.15 19.33
N ASP A 587 -19.51 -11.96 18.36
CA ASP A 587 -19.63 -11.56 16.96
C ASP A 587 -20.99 -10.93 16.63
N ASP A 588 -21.87 -10.77 17.63
CA ASP A 588 -23.09 -9.97 17.46
C ASP A 588 -22.73 -8.51 17.19
N LEU A 589 -23.39 -7.95 16.18
CA LEU A 589 -23.34 -6.53 15.90
C LEU A 589 -23.89 -5.76 17.10
N CYS A 590 -23.19 -4.72 17.55
CA CYS A 590 -23.63 -3.90 18.68
C CYS A 590 -23.68 -2.41 18.36
N VAL A 591 -22.83 -1.90 17.47
CA VAL A 591 -22.82 -0.49 17.09
C VAL A 591 -22.78 -0.35 15.57
N ILE A 592 -23.59 0.58 15.03
CA ILE A 592 -23.37 1.12 13.68
C ILE A 592 -23.01 2.59 13.82
N MET A 593 -21.77 2.93 13.48
CA MET A 593 -21.28 4.30 13.56
C MET A 593 -21.12 4.90 12.17
N TYR A 594 -21.84 5.99 11.89
CA TYR A 594 -21.77 6.66 10.60
C TYR A 594 -20.55 7.57 10.50
N THR A 595 -19.72 7.37 9.49
CA THR A 595 -18.55 8.19 9.20
C THR A 595 -18.80 9.10 8.01
N SER A 596 -18.41 10.37 8.11
CA SER A 596 -18.38 11.29 6.98
C SER A 596 -17.18 10.92 6.09
N GLY A 597 -17.37 10.00 5.14
CA GLY A 597 -16.32 9.65 4.18
C GLY A 597 -15.83 10.86 3.37
N THR A 598 -14.59 10.82 2.91
CA THR A 598 -13.98 11.84 2.02
C THR A 598 -14.59 11.85 0.62
N THR A 599 -15.36 10.82 0.25
CA THR A 599 -15.83 10.54 -1.11
C THR A 599 -17.34 10.67 -1.33
N GLY A 600 -18.15 10.96 -0.30
CA GLY A 600 -19.61 11.05 -0.48
C GLY A 600 -20.48 11.05 0.79
N ALA A 601 -21.64 10.41 0.69
CA ALA A 601 -22.62 10.30 1.77
C ALA A 601 -22.11 9.43 2.94
N PRO A 602 -22.54 9.66 4.19
CA PRO A 602 -22.05 8.92 5.35
C PRO A 602 -22.22 7.40 5.22
N LYS A 603 -21.21 6.63 5.61
CA LYS A 603 -21.23 5.16 5.60
C LYS A 603 -21.38 4.62 7.02
N GLY A 604 -22.27 3.66 7.23
CA GLY A 604 -22.48 3.03 8.53
C GLY A 604 -21.48 1.91 8.78
N VAL A 605 -20.49 2.14 9.64
CA VAL A 605 -19.49 1.13 10.03
C VAL A 605 -20.10 0.17 11.04
N CYS A 606 -20.15 -1.12 10.71
CA CYS A 606 -20.74 -2.17 11.55
C CYS A 606 -19.70 -2.78 12.51
N LEU A 607 -19.90 -2.62 13.82
CA LEU A 607 -18.98 -3.09 14.86
C LEU A 607 -19.63 -4.09 15.81
N SER A 608 -18.97 -5.22 16.00
CA SER A 608 -19.36 -6.28 16.93
C SER A 608 -18.87 -6.02 18.36
N HIS A 609 -19.39 -6.76 19.33
CA HIS A 609 -18.87 -6.74 20.71
C HIS A 609 -17.38 -7.09 20.77
N ARG A 610 -16.93 -8.08 19.97
CA ARG A 610 -15.53 -8.48 19.87
C ARG A 610 -14.65 -7.31 19.47
N ASN A 611 -15.10 -6.51 18.49
CA ASN A 611 -14.31 -5.38 18.01
C ASN A 611 -13.99 -4.39 19.13
N LEU A 612 -15.02 -3.98 19.89
CA LEU A 612 -14.85 -2.98 20.94
C LEU A 612 -14.10 -3.53 22.16
N ILE A 613 -14.43 -4.73 22.63
CA ILE A 613 -13.84 -5.28 23.86
C ILE A 613 -12.40 -5.72 23.65
N SER A 614 -12.05 -6.28 22.48
CA SER A 614 -10.66 -6.66 22.19
C SER A 614 -9.73 -5.43 22.20
N GLN A 615 -10.17 -4.29 21.68
CA GLN A 615 -9.44 -3.03 21.79
C GLN A 615 -9.25 -2.61 23.26
N GLN A 616 -10.31 -2.62 24.08
CA GLN A 616 -10.18 -2.21 25.49
C GLN A 616 -9.23 -3.14 26.26
N LYS A 617 -9.30 -4.44 25.97
CA LYS A 617 -8.38 -5.43 26.51
C LYS A 617 -6.94 -5.10 26.12
N ALA A 618 -6.69 -4.83 24.84
CA ALA A 618 -5.36 -4.46 24.35
C ALA A 618 -4.81 -3.24 25.09
N MET A 619 -5.63 -2.20 25.30
CA MET A 619 -5.20 -1.03 26.07
C MET A 619 -4.89 -1.36 27.53
N SER A 620 -5.69 -2.19 28.19
CA SER A 620 -5.42 -2.61 29.58
C SER A 620 -4.12 -3.40 29.75
N VAL A 621 -3.59 -3.96 28.65
CA VAL A 621 -2.27 -4.63 28.65
C VAL A 621 -1.14 -3.61 28.47
N MET A 622 -1.38 -2.54 27.71
CA MET A 622 -0.34 -1.55 27.40
C MET A 622 -0.25 -0.40 28.40
N TRP A 623 -1.38 0.01 28.99
CA TRP A 623 -1.47 1.17 29.86
C TRP A 623 -1.94 0.77 31.26
N ASP A 624 -1.29 1.37 32.27
CA ASP A 624 -1.63 1.21 33.67
C ASP A 624 -2.78 2.16 34.08
N VAL A 625 -3.97 1.88 33.53
CA VAL A 625 -5.24 2.54 33.87
C VAL A 625 -5.99 1.67 34.87
N THR A 626 -6.48 2.29 35.94
CA THR A 626 -7.11 1.60 37.07
C THR A 626 -8.44 2.24 37.44
N ASP A 627 -9.19 1.57 38.32
CA ASP A 627 -10.45 2.05 38.89
C ASP A 627 -10.28 3.26 39.83
N ASN A 628 -9.07 3.81 39.97
CA ASN A 628 -8.82 5.07 40.67
C ASN A 628 -8.66 6.25 39.71
N ASP A 629 -8.61 6.00 38.40
CA ASP A 629 -8.46 7.06 37.41
C ASP A 629 -9.78 7.81 37.16
N VAL A 630 -9.65 9.11 36.90
CA VAL A 630 -10.74 10.03 36.58
C VAL A 630 -10.46 10.59 35.20
N TYR A 631 -11.37 10.30 34.28
CA TYR A 631 -11.37 10.82 32.91
C TYR A 631 -12.26 12.04 32.85
N MET A 632 -11.80 13.12 32.22
CA MET A 632 -12.68 14.24 31.87
C MET A 632 -12.99 14.19 30.37
N ASN A 633 -14.26 13.95 30.04
CA ASN A 633 -14.71 13.70 28.67
C ASN A 633 -15.60 14.84 28.16
N TYR A 634 -15.19 15.42 27.04
CA TYR A 634 -16.03 16.26 26.17
C TYR A 634 -16.14 15.70 24.75
N LEU A 635 -15.29 14.72 24.41
CA LEU A 635 -15.21 14.16 23.06
C LEU A 635 -16.57 13.58 22.67
N PRO A 636 -17.11 13.94 21.49
CA PRO A 636 -18.47 13.55 21.15
C PRO A 636 -18.65 12.03 21.01
N TRP A 637 -19.72 11.48 21.58
CA TRP A 637 -19.96 10.03 21.59
C TRP A 637 -20.52 9.45 20.29
N HIS A 638 -21.00 10.30 19.38
CA HIS A 638 -21.30 9.88 18.00
C HIS A 638 -20.02 9.69 17.15
N HIS A 639 -18.88 10.20 17.63
CA HIS A 639 -17.58 10.01 16.99
C HIS A 639 -16.81 8.88 17.67
N SER A 640 -15.98 8.16 16.92
CA SER A 640 -15.34 6.93 17.41
C SER A 640 -14.38 7.19 18.59
N PHE A 641 -13.65 8.30 18.57
CA PHE A 641 -12.68 8.61 19.64
C PHE A 641 -13.33 8.70 21.03
N GLY A 642 -14.38 9.51 21.21
CA GLY A 642 -15.11 9.55 22.49
C GLY A 642 -16.05 8.36 22.68
N GLY A 643 -16.75 7.97 21.61
CA GLY A 643 -17.86 7.01 21.65
C GLY A 643 -17.49 5.54 21.57
N LEU A 644 -16.33 5.17 21.05
CA LEU A 644 -15.90 3.76 20.95
C LEU A 644 -14.65 3.48 21.76
N PHE A 645 -13.84 4.51 22.03
CA PHE A 645 -12.60 4.34 22.77
C PHE A 645 -12.72 4.81 24.21
N GLU A 646 -12.81 6.12 24.44
CA GLU A 646 -12.70 6.70 25.78
C GLU A 646 -13.77 6.18 26.75
N ARG A 647 -15.05 6.19 26.38
CA ARG A 647 -16.12 5.73 27.29
C ARG A 647 -16.04 4.23 27.63
N PHE A 648 -15.54 3.42 26.70
CA PHE A 648 -15.41 1.98 26.94
C PHE A 648 -14.12 1.66 27.70
N MET A 649 -13.08 2.49 27.60
CA MET A 649 -11.91 2.44 28.48
C MET A 649 -12.31 2.62 29.95
N THR A 650 -13.17 3.61 30.24
CA THR A 650 -13.62 3.83 31.63
C THR A 650 -14.49 2.70 32.14
N LEU A 651 -15.44 2.22 31.33
CA LEU A 651 -16.26 1.06 31.69
C LEU A 651 -15.40 -0.19 31.94
N TYR A 652 -14.43 -0.47 31.07
CA TYR A 652 -13.63 -1.69 31.14
C TYR A 652 -12.77 -1.75 32.41
N ASN A 653 -12.19 -0.62 32.80
CA ASN A 653 -11.28 -0.49 33.94
C ASN A 653 -11.95 0.00 35.23
N GLY A 654 -13.24 0.34 35.19
CA GLY A 654 -13.97 0.86 36.36
C GLY A 654 -13.56 2.28 36.74
N CYS A 655 -13.06 3.06 35.78
CA CYS A 655 -12.67 4.45 36.00
C CYS A 655 -13.90 5.35 36.12
N GLU A 656 -13.74 6.46 36.81
CA GLU A 656 -14.73 7.53 36.81
C GLU A 656 -14.67 8.32 35.49
N LEU A 657 -15.83 8.65 34.92
CA LEU A 657 -16.01 9.47 33.72
C LEU A 657 -16.74 10.76 34.11
N ALA A 658 -15.98 11.85 34.23
CA ALA A 658 -16.49 13.20 34.46
C ALA A 658 -16.87 13.85 33.13
N LEU A 659 -18.15 14.22 32.95
CA LEU A 659 -18.65 14.86 31.74
C LEU A 659 -18.41 16.37 31.79
N ASP A 660 -17.64 16.85 30.82
CA ASP A 660 -17.42 18.27 30.57
C ASP A 660 -18.47 18.82 29.59
N ASP A 661 -19.11 19.92 29.98
CA ASP A 661 -20.13 20.62 29.19
C ASP A 661 -19.58 21.76 28.32
N SER A 662 -18.26 22.02 28.35
CA SER A 662 -17.60 23.02 27.51
C SER A 662 -17.57 22.67 26.02
N ARG A 663 -17.72 21.37 25.71
CA ARG A 663 -17.64 20.78 24.36
C ARG A 663 -16.29 21.06 23.67
N GLY A 664 -15.24 21.38 24.43
CA GLY A 664 -13.94 21.79 23.90
C GLY A 664 -13.98 23.12 23.14
N LYS A 665 -15.04 23.92 23.32
CA LYS A 665 -15.24 25.22 22.67
C LYS A 665 -15.12 26.38 23.66
N ASP A 666 -15.62 26.18 24.87
CA ASP A 666 -15.53 27.16 25.96
C ASP A 666 -14.34 26.81 26.87
N ILE A 667 -13.19 27.44 26.65
CA ILE A 667 -11.98 27.11 27.38
C ILE A 667 -12.08 27.46 28.87
N ASP A 668 -12.79 28.53 29.23
CA ASP A 668 -12.94 28.94 30.62
C ASP A 668 -13.84 27.94 31.37
N ARG A 669 -14.93 27.49 30.74
CA ARG A 669 -15.76 26.39 31.30
C ARG A 669 -14.97 25.09 31.42
N LEU A 670 -14.12 24.75 30.45
CA LEU A 670 -13.25 23.58 30.54
C LEU A 670 -12.32 23.65 31.74
N ILE A 671 -11.75 24.83 32.04
CA ILE A 671 -10.88 25.05 33.20
C ILE A 671 -11.67 25.01 34.52
N GLU A 672 -12.87 25.56 34.56
CA GLU A 672 -13.78 25.43 35.71
C GLU A 672 -14.07 23.96 36.03
N ASN A 673 -14.36 23.17 34.99
CA ASN A 673 -14.60 21.74 35.11
C ASN A 673 -13.33 20.98 35.48
N TRP A 674 -12.17 21.37 34.94
CA TRP A 674 -10.87 20.81 35.32
C TRP A 674 -10.60 20.97 36.82
N ARG A 675 -10.82 22.17 37.36
CA ARG A 675 -10.67 22.44 38.80
C ARG A 675 -11.63 21.59 39.63
N ALA A 676 -12.85 21.38 39.15
CA ALA A 676 -13.88 20.64 39.88
C ALA A 676 -13.68 19.11 39.84
N TYR A 677 -13.18 18.59 38.72
CA TYR A 677 -13.04 17.17 38.49
C TYR A 677 -11.65 16.62 38.82
N ASP A 678 -10.60 17.46 38.72
CA ASP A 678 -9.20 17.09 38.95
C ASP A 678 -8.84 15.78 38.19
N PRO A 679 -8.88 15.78 36.85
CA PRO A 679 -8.72 14.55 36.06
C PRO A 679 -7.30 13.97 36.21
N SER A 680 -7.22 12.64 36.28
CA SER A 680 -5.93 11.94 36.16
C SER A 680 -5.59 11.54 34.72
N VAL A 681 -6.58 11.52 33.83
CA VAL A 681 -6.41 11.20 32.42
C VAL A 681 -7.27 12.16 31.59
N PHE A 682 -6.69 12.69 30.51
CA PHE A 682 -7.42 13.57 29.58
C PHE A 682 -7.15 13.18 28.13
N PHE A 683 -8.20 12.78 27.41
CA PHE A 683 -8.14 12.47 26.00
C PHE A 683 -8.62 13.66 25.20
N SER A 684 -7.86 14.06 24.19
CA SER A 684 -8.21 15.22 23.39
C SER A 684 -7.58 15.18 22.01
N VAL A 685 -8.02 16.10 21.16
CA VAL A 685 -7.39 16.33 19.87
C VAL A 685 -6.26 17.37 20.01
N PRO A 686 -5.25 17.38 19.12
CA PRO A 686 -4.13 18.31 19.23
C PRO A 686 -4.53 19.78 19.41
N ARG A 687 -5.60 20.23 18.73
CA ARG A 687 -6.08 21.61 18.84
C ARG A 687 -6.53 22.00 20.26
N VAL A 688 -7.19 21.10 20.99
CA VAL A 688 -7.67 21.42 22.33
C VAL A 688 -6.54 21.35 23.35
N HIS A 689 -5.57 20.44 23.18
CA HIS A 689 -4.34 20.47 23.96
C HIS A 689 -3.56 21.77 23.74
N ASP A 690 -3.46 22.24 22.50
CA ASP A 690 -2.80 23.50 22.15
C ASP A 690 -3.49 24.72 22.78
N LEU A 691 -4.82 24.79 22.72
CA LEU A 691 -5.59 25.83 23.40
C LEU A 691 -5.36 25.82 24.93
N LEU A 692 -5.36 24.63 25.54
CA LEU A 692 -5.13 24.49 26.98
C LEU A 692 -3.72 24.93 27.37
N VAL A 693 -2.69 24.46 26.65
CA VAL A 693 -1.29 24.85 26.88
C VAL A 693 -1.09 26.35 26.68
N SER A 694 -1.72 26.94 25.66
CA SER A 694 -1.66 28.38 25.43
C SER A 694 -2.27 29.15 26.60
N ARG A 695 -3.44 28.71 27.10
CA ARG A 695 -4.09 29.35 28.23
C ARG A 695 -3.31 29.21 29.54
N CYS A 696 -2.60 28.09 29.76
CA CYS A 696 -1.67 27.94 30.88
C CYS A 696 -0.50 28.93 30.81
N ARG A 697 0.05 29.19 29.61
CA ARG A 697 1.14 30.17 29.45
C ARG A 697 0.70 31.61 29.73
N GLU A 698 -0.56 31.92 29.45
CA GLU A 698 -1.15 33.24 29.67
C GLU A 698 -1.50 33.50 31.14
N ASP A 699 -1.76 32.44 31.92
CA ASP A 699 -2.31 32.55 33.27
C ASP A 699 -1.73 31.47 34.22
N PRO A 700 -0.83 31.86 35.14
CA PRO A 700 -0.20 30.94 36.09
C PRO A 700 -1.19 30.20 37.00
N GLU A 701 -2.38 30.76 37.26
CA GLU A 701 -3.39 30.05 38.04
C GLU A 701 -4.02 28.92 37.23
N VAL A 702 -4.20 29.11 35.91
CA VAL A 702 -4.64 28.05 35.00
C VAL A 702 -3.60 26.95 34.88
N GLU A 703 -2.32 27.33 34.72
CA GLU A 703 -1.21 26.38 34.73
C GLU A 703 -1.21 25.50 35.99
N LYS A 704 -1.39 26.12 37.16
CA LYS A 704 -1.49 25.41 38.43
C LYS A 704 -2.71 24.49 38.52
N ILE A 705 -3.86 24.87 37.95
CA ILE A 705 -5.06 24.01 37.90
C ILE A 705 -4.81 22.78 37.03
N VAL A 706 -4.20 22.97 35.86
CA VAL A 706 -4.04 21.91 34.85
C VAL A 706 -2.89 20.96 35.20
N PHE A 707 -1.74 21.51 35.58
CA PHE A 707 -0.50 20.75 35.81
C PHE A 707 -0.20 20.49 37.29
N GLY A 708 -0.83 21.23 38.21
CA GLY A 708 -0.61 21.06 39.66
C GLY A 708 -1.50 20.00 40.33
N GLY A 709 -2.39 19.37 39.56
CA GLY A 709 -3.32 18.35 40.04
C GLY A 709 -2.79 16.92 39.92
N ARG A 710 -3.71 15.96 39.76
CA ARG A 710 -3.40 14.51 39.70
C ARG A 710 -3.20 13.95 38.28
N LEU A 711 -3.00 14.80 37.29
CA LEU A 711 -2.89 14.40 35.88
C LEU A 711 -1.69 13.46 35.67
N ARG A 712 -1.95 12.22 35.26
CA ARG A 712 -0.94 11.15 35.09
C ARG A 712 -0.43 11.03 33.66
N PHE A 713 -1.29 11.33 32.68
CA PHE A 713 -0.95 11.39 31.26
C PHE A 713 -2.09 12.05 30.48
N VAL A 714 -1.76 12.51 29.28
CA VAL A 714 -2.75 12.93 28.28
C VAL A 714 -2.64 12.04 27.05
N PHE A 715 -3.73 11.86 26.33
CA PHE A 715 -3.74 11.09 25.08
C PHE A 715 -4.23 11.94 23.92
N SER A 716 -3.47 11.94 22.83
CA SER A 716 -3.79 12.67 21.61
C SER A 716 -3.96 11.73 20.42
N ALA A 717 -4.99 12.01 19.62
CA ALA A 717 -5.25 11.29 18.38
C ALA A 717 -6.01 12.17 17.38
N GLY A 718 -6.15 11.65 16.15
CA GLY A 718 -6.97 12.24 15.10
C GLY A 718 -6.25 13.24 14.19
N ALA A 719 -5.14 13.82 14.65
CA ALA A 719 -4.19 14.62 13.87
C ALA A 719 -2.79 14.55 14.52
N ALA A 720 -1.77 15.06 13.84
CA ALA A 720 -0.42 15.13 14.39
C ALA A 720 -0.35 16.15 15.55
N LEU A 721 0.39 15.80 16.60
CA LEU A 721 0.60 16.67 17.76
C LEU A 721 1.72 17.71 17.49
N PRO A 722 1.48 19.00 17.75
CA PRO A 722 2.52 20.02 17.68
C PRO A 722 3.61 19.82 18.73
N ALA A 723 4.87 20.02 18.34
CA ALA A 723 6.03 19.80 19.20
C ALA A 723 6.04 20.69 20.44
N HIS A 724 5.50 21.92 20.36
CA HIS A 724 5.43 22.83 21.50
C HIS A 724 4.38 22.41 22.54
N VAL A 725 3.34 21.69 22.12
CA VAL A 725 2.31 21.13 23.01
C VAL A 725 2.92 19.98 23.79
N GLU A 726 3.59 19.05 23.09
CA GLU A 726 4.26 17.94 23.75
C GLU A 726 5.33 18.41 24.73
N ARG A 727 6.16 19.38 24.33
CA ARG A 727 7.18 19.96 25.20
C ARG A 727 6.57 20.55 26.47
N ALA A 728 5.45 21.26 26.36
CA ALA A 728 4.79 21.85 27.54
C ALA A 728 4.37 20.77 28.55
N TYR A 729 3.73 19.68 28.12
CA TYR A 729 3.39 18.57 29.02
C TYR A 729 4.64 17.89 29.60
N ARG A 730 5.68 17.69 28.78
CA ARG A 730 6.95 17.09 29.21
C ARG A 730 7.67 17.92 30.26
N ASP A 731 7.66 19.25 30.13
CA ASP A 731 8.27 20.17 31.10
C ASP A 731 7.58 20.08 32.48
N HIS A 732 6.36 19.56 32.54
CA HIS A 732 5.61 19.22 33.75
C HIS A 732 5.64 17.72 34.11
N GLU A 733 6.52 16.92 33.50
CA GLU A 733 6.64 15.47 33.72
C GLU A 733 5.36 14.67 33.39
N ILE A 734 4.50 15.21 32.52
CA ILE A 734 3.27 14.56 32.08
C ILE A 734 3.50 13.97 30.69
N PRO A 735 3.44 12.63 30.53
CA PRO A 735 3.63 12.02 29.22
C PRO A 735 2.41 12.30 28.31
N VAL A 736 2.70 12.63 27.05
CA VAL A 736 1.71 12.66 25.97
C VAL A 736 1.76 11.34 25.22
N LEU A 737 0.68 10.59 25.31
CA LEU A 737 0.50 9.35 24.57
C LEU A 737 -0.20 9.65 23.24
N GLU A 738 0.21 9.00 22.16
CA GLU A 738 -0.38 9.16 20.83
C GLU A 738 -0.86 7.81 20.32
N GLY A 739 -1.89 7.83 19.47
CA GLY A 739 -2.39 6.62 18.83
C GLY A 739 -3.12 6.89 17.54
N TRP A 740 -3.27 5.85 16.75
CA TRP A 740 -3.90 5.92 15.45
C TRP A 740 -4.83 4.74 15.21
N GLY A 741 -5.92 5.02 14.50
CA GLY A 741 -6.85 4.06 13.95
C GLY A 741 -8.00 4.76 13.25
N LEU A 742 -8.98 3.96 12.83
CA LEU A 742 -10.15 4.39 12.07
C LEU A 742 -11.41 3.86 12.75
N THR A 743 -12.59 4.40 12.47
CA THR A 743 -13.84 3.83 13.03
C THR A 743 -13.97 2.35 12.66
N GLU A 744 -13.53 1.97 11.46
CA GLU A 744 -13.46 0.61 10.92
C GLU A 744 -12.55 -0.34 11.71
N THR A 745 -11.68 0.18 12.58
CA THR A 745 -10.71 -0.61 13.33
C THR A 745 -10.97 -0.57 14.82
N ALA A 746 -12.15 -0.13 15.27
CA ALA A 746 -12.51 0.12 16.68
C ALA A 746 -11.38 0.86 17.43
N PRO A 747 -11.42 2.20 17.49
CA PRO A 747 -10.72 3.10 16.60
C PRO A 747 -9.22 3.29 16.88
N CYS A 748 -8.55 2.25 17.35
CA CYS A 748 -7.13 2.26 17.64
C CYS A 748 -6.49 0.97 17.11
N VAL A 749 -5.37 1.13 16.42
CA VAL A 749 -4.54 0.09 15.81
C VAL A 749 -3.15 0.13 16.43
N THR A 750 -2.65 1.33 16.71
CA THR A 750 -1.37 1.56 17.38
C THR A 750 -1.51 2.58 18.50
N ALA A 751 -0.70 2.43 19.53
CA ALA A 751 -0.50 3.50 20.51
C ALA A 751 0.92 3.51 21.05
N THR A 752 1.35 4.66 21.56
CA THR A 752 2.55 4.81 22.36
C THR A 752 2.28 4.41 23.82
N THR A 753 3.35 4.14 24.55
CA THR A 753 3.35 3.89 26.00
C THR A 753 4.14 5.00 26.71
N LYS A 754 4.05 5.07 28.04
CA LYS A 754 4.80 6.07 28.83
C LYS A 754 6.33 5.98 28.66
N ASP A 755 6.82 4.78 28.33
CA ASP A 755 8.24 4.53 28.08
C ASP A 755 8.66 4.81 26.63
N SER A 756 7.71 5.18 25.77
CA SER A 756 8.01 5.53 24.38
C SER A 756 8.64 6.92 24.33
N GLY A 757 9.79 7.05 23.67
CA GLY A 757 10.34 8.37 23.34
C GLY A 757 9.41 9.07 22.35
N TRP A 758 9.01 10.31 22.65
CA TRP A 758 8.17 11.06 21.72
C TRP A 758 8.95 11.41 20.45
N ARG A 759 8.33 11.18 19.29
CA ARG A 759 8.85 11.57 17.97
C ARG A 759 7.70 12.03 17.10
N SER A 760 7.85 13.20 16.49
CA SER A 760 6.83 13.78 15.62
C SER A 760 6.39 12.81 14.52
N GLY A 761 5.07 12.58 14.42
CA GLY A 761 4.43 11.74 13.40
C GLY A 761 4.43 10.24 13.70
N TYR A 762 5.11 9.77 14.75
CA TYR A 762 5.07 8.37 15.19
C TYR A 762 3.91 8.14 16.17
N VAL A 763 3.14 7.09 15.91
CA VAL A 763 1.90 6.76 16.64
C VAL A 763 2.00 5.41 17.36
N GLY A 764 3.23 4.99 17.64
CA GLY A 764 3.56 3.80 18.44
C GLY A 764 3.39 2.47 17.71
N LYS A 765 3.31 1.39 18.49
CA LYS A 765 3.37 0.00 18.01
C LYS A 765 1.96 -0.63 17.94
N PRO A 766 1.76 -1.73 17.17
CA PRO A 766 0.49 -2.42 17.07
C PRO A 766 -0.06 -2.86 18.44
N LEU A 767 -1.35 -2.62 18.66
CA LEU A 767 -2.08 -3.09 19.83
C LEU A 767 -2.00 -4.62 19.96
N PRO A 768 -1.95 -5.18 21.19
CA PRO A 768 -2.06 -6.62 21.39
C PRO A 768 -3.17 -7.27 20.54
N GLY A 769 -2.82 -8.33 19.80
CA GLY A 769 -3.74 -9.03 18.88
C GLY A 769 -3.95 -8.36 17.52
N VAL A 770 -3.31 -7.23 17.24
CA VAL A 770 -3.34 -6.52 15.96
C VAL A 770 -2.01 -6.68 15.23
N SER A 771 -2.09 -6.81 13.91
CA SER A 771 -0.96 -6.84 13.00
C SER A 771 -1.08 -5.73 11.95
N ILE A 772 0.07 -5.16 11.59
CA ILE A 772 0.20 -4.17 10.53
C ILE A 772 1.07 -4.72 9.41
N ARG A 773 0.77 -4.38 8.16
CA ARG A 773 1.62 -4.63 6.99
C ARG A 773 1.69 -3.38 6.14
N ILE A 774 2.86 -3.02 5.64
CA ILE A 774 3.03 -1.91 4.70
C ILE A 774 3.08 -2.49 3.28
N ASP A 775 2.11 -2.14 2.45
CA ASP A 775 2.03 -2.58 1.05
C ASP A 775 3.06 -1.85 0.18
N SER A 776 3.28 -2.33 -1.04
CA SER A 776 4.25 -1.81 -2.01
C SER A 776 4.06 -0.34 -2.39
N ASP A 777 2.83 0.18 -2.28
CA ASP A 777 2.48 1.57 -2.49
C ASP A 777 2.46 2.40 -1.18
N GLN A 778 2.98 1.82 -0.10
CA GLN A 778 3.03 2.36 1.26
C GLN A 778 1.67 2.46 1.96
N GLU A 779 0.62 1.83 1.42
CA GLU A 779 -0.65 1.71 2.12
C GLU A 779 -0.51 0.86 3.38
N ILE A 780 -1.04 1.36 4.49
CA ILE A 780 -1.06 0.65 5.77
C ILE A 780 -2.22 -0.35 5.71
N LEU A 781 -1.89 -1.62 5.89
CA LEU A 781 -2.84 -2.72 5.99
C LEU A 781 -2.93 -3.18 7.43
N VAL A 782 -4.15 -3.49 7.89
CA VAL A 782 -4.41 -3.89 9.29
C VAL A 782 -5.13 -5.23 9.32
N LYS A 783 -4.79 -6.06 10.31
CA LYS A 783 -5.49 -7.32 10.61
C LYS A 783 -5.61 -7.49 12.12
N GLY A 784 -6.79 -7.86 12.62
CA GLY A 784 -7.00 -8.03 14.05
C GLY A 784 -8.47 -8.20 14.44
N PRO A 785 -8.76 -8.55 15.70
CA PRO A 785 -10.12 -8.73 16.21
C PRO A 785 -10.91 -7.41 16.34
N ASN A 786 -10.22 -6.27 16.23
CA ASN A 786 -10.77 -4.92 16.28
C ASN A 786 -11.37 -4.45 14.94
N LEU A 787 -11.17 -5.20 13.85
CA LEU A 787 -11.70 -4.84 12.53
C LEU A 787 -13.22 -5.01 12.44
N MET A 788 -13.88 -4.02 11.84
CA MET A 788 -15.32 -4.00 11.58
C MET A 788 -15.80 -5.25 10.83
N SER A 789 -17.10 -5.53 10.97
CA SER A 789 -17.77 -6.57 10.18
C SER A 789 -18.05 -6.14 8.73
N GLY A 790 -18.04 -4.84 8.45
CA GLY A 790 -18.30 -4.27 7.13
C GLY A 790 -19.06 -2.94 7.18
N TYR A 791 -19.47 -2.43 6.02
CA TYR A 791 -20.36 -1.28 5.89
C TYR A 791 -21.82 -1.72 5.74
N LEU A 792 -22.74 -1.02 6.42
CA LEU A 792 -24.17 -1.33 6.40
C LEU A 792 -24.74 -1.25 4.98
N ASP A 793 -25.32 -2.37 4.52
CA ASP A 793 -25.96 -2.51 3.20
C ASP A 793 -25.04 -2.08 2.02
N ASP A 794 -23.72 -2.24 2.16
CA ASP A 794 -22.71 -1.85 1.16
C ASP A 794 -21.60 -2.91 1.04
N GLU A 795 -21.98 -4.06 0.47
CA GLU A 795 -21.09 -5.21 0.25
C GLU A 795 -19.93 -4.87 -0.70
N GLU A 796 -20.18 -4.02 -1.71
CA GLU A 796 -19.17 -3.60 -2.68
C GLU A 796 -18.07 -2.77 -2.00
N ALA A 797 -18.43 -1.75 -1.22
CA ALA A 797 -17.43 -0.98 -0.47
C ALA A 797 -16.71 -1.83 0.57
N THR A 798 -17.42 -2.80 1.18
CA THR A 798 -16.82 -3.73 2.14
C THR A 798 -15.78 -4.63 1.47
N ALA A 799 -16.09 -5.20 0.32
CA ALA A 799 -15.15 -6.01 -0.45
C ALA A 799 -13.95 -5.19 -0.96
N HIS A 800 -14.17 -3.92 -1.33
CA HIS A 800 -13.12 -3.04 -1.85
C HIS A 800 -12.02 -2.73 -0.82
N VAL A 801 -12.39 -2.63 0.46
CA VAL A 801 -11.45 -2.33 1.55
C VAL A 801 -10.79 -3.58 2.14
N LEU A 802 -11.11 -4.78 1.63
CA LEU A 802 -10.53 -6.03 2.08
C LEU A 802 -9.68 -6.65 0.96
N THR A 803 -8.48 -7.10 1.30
CA THR A 803 -7.66 -7.90 0.38
C THR A 803 -8.11 -9.36 0.38
N GLU A 804 -7.77 -10.11 -0.68
CA GLU A 804 -8.10 -11.55 -0.78
C GLU A 804 -7.53 -12.39 0.38
N ASP A 805 -6.40 -11.97 0.98
CA ASP A 805 -5.77 -12.59 2.15
C ASP A 805 -6.29 -12.05 3.51
N GLY A 806 -7.36 -11.26 3.49
CA GLY A 806 -8.11 -10.81 4.66
C GLY A 806 -7.47 -9.68 5.46
N TRP A 807 -6.74 -8.78 4.79
CA TRP A 807 -6.23 -7.54 5.38
C TRP A 807 -7.13 -6.37 5.03
N PHE A 808 -7.31 -5.46 5.97
CA PHE A 808 -8.06 -4.23 5.78
C PHE A 808 -7.16 -3.12 5.22
N ARG A 809 -7.55 -2.56 4.07
CA ARG A 809 -6.94 -1.40 3.43
C ARG A 809 -7.41 -0.12 4.12
N THR A 810 -6.50 0.56 4.81
CA THR A 810 -6.86 1.74 5.62
C THR A 810 -7.02 3.01 4.78
N GLY A 811 -6.46 3.03 3.56
CA GLY A 811 -6.31 4.26 2.77
C GLY A 811 -5.31 5.27 3.36
N ASP A 812 -4.71 4.98 4.51
CA ASP A 812 -3.62 5.77 5.09
C ASP A 812 -2.27 5.24 4.59
N LEU A 813 -1.32 6.14 4.42
CA LEU A 813 0.03 5.87 3.97
C LEU A 813 1.00 6.06 5.13
N GLY A 814 1.89 5.08 5.30
CA GLY A 814 2.81 5.07 6.41
C GLY A 814 4.03 4.18 6.18
N GLU A 815 4.96 4.30 7.11
CA GLU A 815 6.12 3.44 7.22
C GLU A 815 6.17 2.89 8.64
N TYR A 816 6.65 1.65 8.77
CA TYR A 816 6.87 1.06 10.07
C TYR A 816 8.36 1.15 10.39
N GLY A 817 8.70 1.61 11.60
CA GLY A 817 10.05 1.82 12.15
C GLY A 817 10.30 1.03 13.45
N GLU A 818 11.47 1.20 14.08
CA GLU A 818 11.76 0.64 15.41
C GLU A 818 10.89 1.33 16.48
N GLU A 819 10.68 2.63 16.26
CA GLU A 819 9.83 3.55 17.00
C GLU A 819 8.32 3.29 16.80
N GLY A 820 7.97 2.32 15.94
CA GLY A 820 6.58 1.99 15.58
C GLY A 820 6.15 2.60 14.25
N LEU A 821 4.84 2.78 14.08
CA LEU A 821 4.22 3.28 12.86
C LEU A 821 4.35 4.80 12.76
N ARG A 822 4.80 5.30 11.61
CA ARG A 822 4.73 6.72 11.24
C ARG A 822 3.75 6.91 10.09
N ILE A 823 2.87 7.90 10.22
CA ILE A 823 1.84 8.18 9.23
C ILE A 823 2.18 9.47 8.53
N PHE A 824 2.17 9.45 7.20
CA PHE A 824 2.56 10.61 6.41
C PHE A 824 1.52 11.00 5.35
N GLY A 825 0.45 10.25 5.15
CA GLY A 825 -0.57 10.68 4.19
C GLY A 825 -1.80 9.82 4.09
N ARG A 826 -2.69 10.24 3.19
CA ARG A 826 -3.87 9.52 2.72
C ARG A 826 -3.72 9.24 1.23
N LYS A 827 -4.05 8.03 0.80
CA LYS A 827 -4.01 7.60 -0.60
C LYS A 827 -4.89 8.48 -1.49
N ASP A 828 -6.12 8.76 -1.05
CA ASP A 828 -7.08 9.62 -1.76
C ASP A 828 -6.78 11.13 -1.66
N GLY A 829 -5.99 11.54 -0.66
CA GLY A 829 -5.62 12.95 -0.46
C GLY A 829 -4.39 13.39 -1.25
N SER A 830 -3.70 12.44 -1.88
CA SER A 830 -2.49 12.70 -2.65
C SER A 830 -2.84 13.22 -4.05
N PHE A 831 -2.10 14.20 -4.55
CA PHE A 831 -2.29 14.71 -5.92
C PHE A 831 -0.97 14.72 -6.69
N LYS A 832 -1.04 14.90 -8.00
CA LYS A 832 0.13 15.04 -8.85
C LYS A 832 0.30 16.48 -9.31
N LEU A 833 1.54 16.94 -9.29
CA LEU A 833 1.96 18.15 -9.99
C LEU A 833 2.01 17.88 -11.51
N THR A 834 2.01 18.94 -12.32
CA THR A 834 2.22 18.84 -13.78
C THR A 834 3.60 18.32 -14.16
N THR A 835 4.55 18.38 -13.23
CA THR A 835 5.88 17.75 -13.31
C THR A 835 5.82 16.21 -13.22
N GLY A 836 4.65 15.65 -12.87
CA GLY A 836 4.45 14.21 -12.66
C GLY A 836 4.73 13.75 -11.23
N GLU A 837 5.30 14.63 -10.39
CA GLU A 837 5.64 14.35 -9.00
C GLU A 837 4.37 14.17 -8.16
N LYS A 838 4.32 13.09 -7.37
CA LYS A 838 3.23 12.82 -6.44
C LYS A 838 3.51 13.52 -5.12
N VAL A 839 2.54 14.28 -4.66
CA VAL A 839 2.59 15.10 -3.46
C VAL A 839 1.68 14.49 -2.41
N HIS A 840 2.19 14.41 -1.18
CA HIS A 840 1.45 13.97 0.00
C HIS A 840 1.20 15.16 0.93
N PRO A 841 0.05 15.85 0.80
CA PRO A 841 -0.23 17.09 1.53
C PRO A 841 0.04 17.04 3.03
N LEU A 842 -0.39 15.95 3.68
CA LEU A 842 -0.34 15.83 5.13
C LEU A 842 1.07 15.97 5.70
N ARG A 843 2.12 15.55 4.97
CA ARG A 843 3.52 15.76 5.36
C ARG A 843 3.81 17.24 5.53
N ILE A 844 3.58 17.99 4.46
CA ILE A 844 3.85 19.43 4.39
C ILE A 844 2.97 20.15 5.42
N GLU A 845 1.68 19.79 5.48
CA GLU A 845 0.72 20.41 6.39
C GLU A 845 1.15 20.24 7.85
N THR A 846 1.56 19.01 8.23
CA THR A 846 2.06 18.69 9.57
C THR A 846 3.36 19.42 9.89
N THR A 847 4.33 19.44 8.97
CA THR A 847 5.61 20.16 9.19
C THR A 847 5.36 21.65 9.42
N LEU A 848 4.52 22.29 8.60
CA LEU A 848 4.25 23.72 8.72
C LEU A 848 3.55 24.09 10.04
N VAL A 849 2.56 23.29 10.45
CA VAL A 849 1.83 23.50 11.71
C VAL A 849 2.73 23.23 12.91
N ASN A 850 3.58 22.20 12.87
CA ASN A 850 4.44 21.84 14.00
C ASN A 850 5.60 22.82 14.21
N GLU A 851 6.10 23.40 13.12
CA GLU A 851 7.27 24.26 13.18
C GLU A 851 6.93 25.75 13.37
N SER A 852 5.71 26.20 13.06
CA SER A 852 5.31 27.60 13.20
C SER A 852 4.23 27.81 14.27
N PRO A 853 4.47 28.60 15.33
CA PRO A 853 3.43 28.92 16.30
C PRO A 853 2.32 29.81 15.73
N TYR A 854 2.52 30.41 14.56
CA TYR A 854 1.56 31.33 13.95
C TYR A 854 0.60 30.63 12.96
N ILE A 855 0.78 29.33 12.71
CA ILE A 855 -0.04 28.55 11.77
C ILE A 855 -0.93 27.60 12.57
N SER A 856 -2.25 27.81 12.53
CA SER A 856 -3.20 26.91 13.21
C SER A 856 -3.57 25.70 12.34
N GLN A 857 -3.81 25.94 11.06
CA GLN A 857 -4.08 24.91 10.06
C GLN A 857 -3.58 25.36 8.69
N VAL A 858 -3.39 24.40 7.78
CA VAL A 858 -2.93 24.70 6.42
C VAL A 858 -3.50 23.69 5.44
N VAL A 859 -3.86 24.17 4.25
CA VAL A 859 -4.27 23.34 3.12
C VAL A 859 -3.24 23.47 2.03
N VAL A 860 -2.59 22.37 1.68
CA VAL A 860 -1.65 22.35 0.56
C VAL A 860 -2.40 22.42 -0.78
N LEU A 861 -1.83 23.08 -1.77
CA LEU A 861 -2.41 23.30 -3.08
C LEU A 861 -1.37 22.89 -4.12
N GLY A 862 -1.80 22.42 -5.28
CA GLY A 862 -0.85 22.05 -6.35
C GLY A 862 -1.38 21.07 -7.39
N SER A 863 -2.59 20.51 -7.22
CA SER A 863 -3.19 19.66 -8.26
C SER A 863 -3.28 20.43 -9.58
N GLY A 864 -2.60 19.93 -10.62
CA GLY A 864 -2.54 20.60 -11.92
C GLY A 864 -1.65 21.84 -11.99
N LYS A 865 -0.76 22.06 -11.01
CA LYS A 865 0.28 23.11 -11.00
C LYS A 865 1.67 22.49 -11.08
N ASP A 866 2.68 23.26 -11.46
CA ASP A 866 4.12 22.88 -11.44
C ASP A 866 4.81 23.24 -10.11
N TYR A 867 4.04 23.74 -9.13
CA TYR A 867 4.52 24.15 -7.81
C TYR A 867 3.55 23.76 -6.69
N ILE A 868 4.07 23.78 -5.46
CA ILE A 868 3.29 23.68 -4.23
C ILE A 868 2.86 25.07 -3.77
N GLY A 869 1.55 25.26 -3.65
CA GLY A 869 0.95 26.39 -2.94
C GLY A 869 0.45 25.97 -1.56
N VAL A 870 0.21 26.92 -0.66
CA VAL A 870 -0.49 26.67 0.61
C VAL A 870 -1.52 27.76 0.91
N LEU A 871 -2.67 27.37 1.43
CA LEU A 871 -3.61 28.25 2.11
C LEU A 871 -3.40 28.08 3.62
N ILE A 872 -2.99 29.14 4.28
CA ILE A 872 -2.65 29.15 5.71
C ILE A 872 -3.82 29.75 6.50
N TYR A 873 -4.33 28.99 7.47
CA TYR A 873 -5.17 29.51 8.53
C TYR A 873 -4.27 30.00 9.68
N PRO A 874 -4.35 31.29 10.04
CA PRO A 874 -3.53 31.87 11.10
C PRO A 874 -3.95 31.32 12.47
N ASP A 875 -3.01 31.18 13.40
CA ASP A 875 -3.35 31.10 14.82
C ASP A 875 -3.60 32.52 15.35
N LEU A 876 -4.88 32.86 15.54
CA LEU A 876 -5.27 34.21 15.92
C LEU A 876 -4.80 34.62 17.32
N GLY A 877 -4.56 33.66 18.22
CA GLY A 877 -4.05 33.95 19.57
C GLY A 877 -2.61 34.44 19.51
N ASN A 878 -1.72 33.60 18.97
CA ASN A 878 -0.30 33.93 18.83
C ASN A 878 -0.08 35.14 17.90
N LEU A 879 -0.89 35.26 16.83
CA LEU A 879 -0.80 36.39 15.91
C LEU A 879 -1.26 37.70 16.56
N SER A 880 -2.29 37.68 17.41
CA SER A 880 -2.76 38.88 18.12
C SER A 880 -1.72 39.37 19.14
N ALA A 881 -1.09 38.47 19.88
CA ALA A 881 0.00 38.83 20.80
C ALA A 881 1.18 39.47 20.06
N TRP A 882 1.61 38.85 18.96
CA TRP A 882 2.67 39.38 18.09
C TRP A 882 2.34 40.75 17.47
N ALA A 883 1.07 40.94 17.09
CA ALA A 883 0.57 42.18 16.52
C ALA A 883 0.50 43.31 17.56
N ALA A 884 0.10 42.99 18.79
CA ALA A 884 0.04 43.96 19.90
C ALA A 884 1.41 44.55 20.22
N GLU A 885 2.46 43.73 20.26
CA GLU A 885 3.85 44.19 20.43
C GLU A 885 4.30 45.18 19.35
N ARG A 886 3.69 45.10 18.16
CA ARG A 886 4.01 45.91 16.97
C ARG A 886 2.98 47.02 16.71
N GLN A 887 2.04 47.21 17.64
CA GLN A 887 0.98 48.23 17.56
C GLN A 887 0.14 48.11 16.28
N ILE A 888 -0.07 46.89 15.76
CA ILE A 888 -0.93 46.64 14.60
C ILE A 888 -2.40 46.52 15.10
N PRO A 889 -3.36 47.29 14.54
CA PRO A 889 -4.76 47.20 14.94
C PRO A 889 -5.36 45.80 14.68
N PRO A 890 -6.17 45.25 15.61
CA PRO A 890 -6.75 43.91 15.48
C PRO A 890 -7.52 43.65 14.18
N GLY A 891 -8.26 44.65 13.69
CA GLY A 891 -9.04 44.55 12.45
C GLY A 891 -8.20 44.42 11.18
N ASP A 892 -6.94 44.84 11.22
CA ASP A 892 -6.06 44.91 10.04
C ASP A 892 -5.03 43.78 9.99
N ILE A 893 -4.88 43.01 11.07
CA ILE A 893 -3.79 42.04 11.28
C ILE A 893 -3.60 41.14 10.05
N LEU A 894 -4.66 40.47 9.59
CA LEU A 894 -4.61 39.50 8.49
C LEU A 894 -4.33 40.13 7.12
N THR A 895 -4.64 41.41 6.97
CA THR A 895 -4.40 42.18 5.74
C THR A 895 -3.09 42.96 5.75
N SER A 896 -2.44 43.06 6.92
CA SER A 896 -1.25 43.90 7.10
C SER A 896 -0.04 43.36 6.32
N PRO A 897 0.80 44.24 5.73
CA PRO A 897 2.06 43.83 5.11
C PRO A 897 3.00 43.11 6.09
N ALA A 898 2.96 43.49 7.37
CA ALA A 898 3.78 42.90 8.42
C ALA A 898 3.42 41.43 8.67
N ALA A 899 2.13 41.08 8.71
CA ALA A 899 1.71 39.69 8.86
C ALA A 899 2.12 38.85 7.64
N ARG A 900 2.00 39.39 6.42
CA ARG A 900 2.50 38.70 5.21
C ARG A 900 4.00 38.43 5.28
N GLU A 901 4.78 39.39 5.76
CA GLU A 901 6.23 39.22 5.93
C GLU A 901 6.59 38.22 7.05
N LEU A 902 5.79 38.16 8.13
CA LEU A 902 5.91 37.15 9.18
C LEU A 902 5.77 35.74 8.58
N TYR A 903 4.68 35.47 7.86
CA TYR A 903 4.47 34.15 7.26
C TYR A 903 5.48 33.85 6.16
N ALA A 904 5.91 34.84 5.37
CA ALA A 904 7.01 34.66 4.42
C ALA A 904 8.33 34.27 5.10
N THR A 905 8.62 34.86 6.26
CA THR A 905 9.80 34.55 7.07
C THR A 905 9.72 33.17 7.68
N GLU A 906 8.57 32.81 8.27
CA GLU A 906 8.32 31.47 8.80
C GLU A 906 8.44 30.40 7.71
N LEU A 907 7.85 30.63 6.54
CA LEU A 907 8.01 29.72 5.41
C LEU A 907 9.48 29.63 4.97
N ARG A 908 10.22 30.73 4.84
CA ARG A 908 11.66 30.67 4.50
C ARG A 908 12.47 29.87 5.51
N ARG A 909 12.10 29.91 6.79
CA ARG A 909 12.73 29.16 7.88
C ARG A 909 12.39 27.67 7.83
N ILE A 910 11.12 27.32 7.59
CA ILE A 910 10.59 25.94 7.70
C ILE A 910 10.74 25.16 6.40
N ASN A 911 10.63 25.82 5.25
CA ASN A 911 10.65 25.16 3.93
C ASN A 911 11.92 24.32 3.67
N PRO A 912 13.12 24.65 4.18
CA PRO A 912 14.28 23.75 4.14
C PRO A 912 14.10 22.42 4.88
N GLU A 913 13.31 22.38 5.96
CA GLU A 913 13.01 21.19 6.78
C GLU A 913 12.07 20.21 6.08
N ILE A 914 11.38 20.64 5.02
CA ILE A 914 10.62 19.74 4.15
C ILE A 914 11.63 18.88 3.38
N GLU A 915 11.71 17.61 3.82
CA GLU A 915 12.65 16.59 3.36
C GLU A 915 12.61 16.41 1.84
N ILE A 916 11.41 16.38 1.24
CA ILE A 916 11.24 16.21 -0.20
C ILE A 916 11.32 17.57 -0.90
N LYS A 917 12.36 17.76 -1.70
CA LYS A 917 12.66 19.06 -2.34
C LYS A 917 11.52 19.61 -3.21
N TYR A 918 10.80 18.77 -3.96
CA TYR A 918 9.69 19.20 -4.82
C TYR A 918 8.40 19.47 -4.04
N GLU A 919 8.31 19.01 -2.78
CA GLU A 919 7.19 19.30 -1.87
C GLU A 919 7.35 20.66 -1.16
N ARG A 920 8.47 21.34 -1.38
CA ARG A 920 8.74 22.66 -0.81
C ARG A 920 7.76 23.69 -1.31
N VAL A 921 7.19 24.45 -0.38
CA VAL A 921 6.20 25.48 -0.61
C VAL A 921 6.81 26.60 -1.44
N ALA A 922 6.22 26.89 -2.59
CA ALA A 922 6.63 27.97 -3.48
C ALA A 922 5.75 29.22 -3.32
N ARG A 923 4.46 29.04 -3.04
CA ARG A 923 3.50 30.14 -2.89
C ARG A 923 2.61 29.93 -1.67
N ALA A 924 2.17 31.02 -1.06
CA ALA A 924 1.32 30.98 0.11
C ALA A 924 0.28 32.10 0.11
N VAL A 925 -0.91 31.82 0.61
CA VAL A 925 -1.98 32.79 0.84
C VAL A 925 -2.60 32.58 2.20
N LEU A 926 -3.07 33.66 2.83
CA LEU A 926 -3.72 33.64 4.14
C LEU A 926 -5.24 33.58 3.99
N ALA A 927 -5.91 32.78 4.82
CA ALA A 927 -7.35 32.82 5.00
C ALA A 927 -7.78 34.11 5.75
N ASP A 928 -9.01 34.59 5.50
CA ASP A 928 -9.56 35.80 6.17
C ASP A 928 -10.26 35.47 7.49
N HIS A 929 -10.55 34.19 7.73
CA HIS A 929 -11.35 33.72 8.85
C HIS A 929 -10.82 32.37 9.33
N ALA A 930 -11.22 31.99 10.54
CA ALA A 930 -11.02 30.63 11.05
C ALA A 930 -12.00 29.67 10.37
N PRO A 931 -11.62 28.40 10.13
CA PRO A 931 -12.46 27.45 9.40
C PRO A 931 -13.75 27.13 10.16
N SER A 932 -14.86 26.96 9.43
CA SER A 932 -16.21 26.89 10.01
C SER A 932 -16.93 25.55 9.80
N LEU A 933 -17.63 25.07 10.85
CA LEU A 933 -18.57 23.95 10.75
C LEU A 933 -19.84 24.34 9.97
N ASP A 934 -20.34 25.56 10.15
CA ASP A 934 -21.61 26.03 9.56
C ASP A 934 -21.52 26.15 8.04
N ASN A 935 -20.35 26.54 7.55
CA ASN A 935 -20.05 26.61 6.11
C ASN A 935 -19.60 25.26 5.54
N GLY A 936 -19.47 24.23 6.38
CA GLY A 936 -19.02 22.89 5.99
C GLY A 936 -17.51 22.77 5.72
N GLU A 937 -16.72 23.80 6.03
CA GLU A 937 -15.25 23.76 5.91
C GLU A 937 -14.62 22.80 6.93
N LEU A 938 -15.32 22.49 8.03
CA LEU A 938 -14.92 21.51 9.03
C LEU A 938 -15.89 20.32 9.10
N THR A 939 -15.36 19.13 9.35
CA THR A 939 -16.13 17.97 9.81
C THR A 939 -16.53 18.15 11.28
N PRO A 940 -17.54 17.43 11.80
CA PRO A 940 -17.88 17.43 13.23
C PRO A 940 -16.70 17.11 14.17
N SER A 941 -15.68 16.40 13.66
CA SER A 941 -14.43 16.08 14.36
C SER A 941 -13.33 17.14 14.23
N GLY A 942 -13.63 18.31 13.66
CA GLY A 942 -12.69 19.44 13.54
C GLY A 942 -11.66 19.29 12.41
N LYS A 943 -11.87 18.39 11.44
CA LYS A 943 -10.98 18.21 10.29
C LYS A 943 -11.43 19.06 9.11
N LEU A 944 -10.50 19.66 8.37
CA LEU A 944 -10.81 20.44 7.18
C LEU A 944 -11.39 19.59 6.05
N VAL A 945 -12.51 20.02 5.49
CA VAL A 945 -13.12 19.46 4.28
C VAL A 945 -12.49 20.14 3.07
N ARG A 946 -11.35 19.62 2.61
CA ARG A 946 -10.51 20.22 1.55
C ARG A 946 -11.29 20.70 0.32
N LYS A 947 -12.26 19.92 -0.16
CA LYS A 947 -13.07 20.26 -1.34
C LYS A 947 -13.90 21.53 -1.15
N ILE A 948 -14.43 21.73 0.06
CA ILE A 948 -15.22 22.92 0.41
C ILE A 948 -14.28 24.10 0.63
N VAL A 949 -13.21 23.94 1.40
CA VAL A 949 -12.19 24.98 1.62
C VAL A 949 -11.60 25.52 0.31
N VAL A 950 -11.21 24.63 -0.62
CA VAL A 950 -10.66 25.04 -1.93
C VAL A 950 -11.73 25.74 -2.79
N LYS A 951 -13.00 25.39 -2.62
CA LYS A 951 -14.10 26.05 -3.33
C LYS A 951 -14.36 27.44 -2.75
N ASP A 952 -14.38 27.58 -1.43
CA ASP A 952 -14.75 28.82 -0.74
C ASP A 952 -13.63 29.87 -0.81
N HIS A 953 -12.37 29.43 -0.86
CA HIS A 953 -11.20 30.29 -1.05
C HIS A 953 -10.72 30.38 -2.50
N ARG A 954 -11.53 30.00 -3.49
CA ARG A 954 -11.11 29.90 -4.90
C ARG A 954 -10.46 31.18 -5.43
N ASP A 955 -11.05 32.34 -5.19
CA ASP A 955 -10.54 33.61 -5.71
C ASP A 955 -9.11 33.92 -5.24
N LYS A 956 -8.81 33.56 -3.99
CA LYS A 956 -7.48 33.71 -3.41
C LYS A 956 -6.49 32.66 -3.90
N ILE A 957 -6.97 31.43 -4.07
CA ILE A 957 -6.17 30.31 -4.57
C ILE A 957 -5.80 30.53 -6.04
N ASP A 958 -6.71 31.07 -6.84
CA ASP A 958 -6.47 31.38 -8.26
C ASP A 958 -5.52 32.58 -8.44
N ALA A 959 -5.41 33.46 -7.43
CA ALA A 959 -4.45 34.56 -7.40
C ALA A 959 -3.01 34.14 -7.04
N LEU A 960 -2.80 32.89 -6.59
CA LEU A 960 -1.47 32.32 -6.31
C LEU A 960 -0.69 32.10 -7.59
#